data_AF-A0A8T0RXQ1-F1
#
_entry.id   AF-A0A8T0RXQ1-F1
#
_cell.length_a   1.000
_cell.length_b   1.000
_cell.length_c   1.000
_cell.angle_alpha   90.00
_cell.angle_beta   90.00
_cell.angle_gamma   90.00
#
_symmetry.space_group_name_H-M   'P 1'
#
loop_
_entity.id
_entity.type
_entity.pdbx_description
1 polymer ?
#
loop_
_entity_poly.entity_id
_entity_poly.type
_entity_poly.pdbx_seq_one_letter_code
_entity_poly.pdbx_strand_id
1 'polypeptide(L)'
;MWPDLIQKAKDGGLDVVQTYVFWNGHEPSPGQYYFEGRYDLVHFIKLVKQAGLYVHLRIGPYVCAEWNFGGFPVWLKYVPGISFRTDNEPFKAEMQKFTTKIVDMMKSEGLFECQGGPIILSQIENEFGPLEWDQGEPARAYASWAANMAVALNTGVPWIMCKEDDAPDPIINTCNGFYCDWFSPNKPHKPTMWTEAWTAWYTGFGIPVPHRPVEDLAYGVAKFIQKGGSFVNYYMYHGGTNFERTAGGPFIATSYDYDAPIDEYGLLREPKWGHLKELHKAIKLCEPALVAGDPIVTSLGNAQQASVFRSSTGACVAFLENKDKVSYARVAFNGMHYDLPPWSISILPDCKTTVYNTARVGSQISQMKMEWAGGFTWQSYNEDINSLGEESFTTVGLLEQINVTRDKTDYLWYTTSVEIAQDEQFLSNGKNPTLTVMSAGHALHIFINGQLTGTVYGNVEDPRLTYRGNVKLWPGSNTISCLSIAVGLPNMGEHFETWNAGILGPVTLDGLNEGRRDLTWQKWTYQVGLKGETLSLHSLTGSSSVEWGEPMQKQPLTWYKAFFNAPDGDEPLALDMSSMGKGQIWINGQGIGRYWPGYKASGTCGICDYRGEYDDKKCQINCGDSSQRWYHVPRSWLNPTGNLLVIFEEWGGDPTRISMVKRTTGSVCADVSEWQPSMKNWHTKDYEKAQIHLQCDHGRKITEIKFASFGTPQGSCGGYSEGACHAHKSYDIFWKNCIGQERCGVSVVPDVFGGDPCPGKMKRAVVEAICG
;
A
#
# COMPACT_ATOMS: atom_id res chain seq x y z
N MET A 1 -4.25 -7.56 -15.74
CA MET A 1 -4.21 -7.75 -14.27
C MET A 1 -5.61 -7.93 -13.69
N TRP A 2 -6.56 -7.00 -13.84
CA TRP A 2 -7.87 -7.07 -13.16
C TRP A 2 -8.60 -8.43 -13.20
N PRO A 3 -8.77 -9.11 -14.36
CA PRO A 3 -9.47 -10.39 -14.37
C PRO A 3 -8.82 -11.45 -13.45
N ASP A 4 -7.48 -11.52 -13.45
CA ASP A 4 -6.71 -12.44 -12.63
C ASP A 4 -6.76 -12.09 -11.14
N LEU A 5 -6.64 -10.80 -10.80
CA LEU A 5 -6.76 -10.32 -9.41
C LEU A 5 -8.16 -10.62 -8.83
N ILE A 6 -9.21 -10.36 -9.61
CA ILE A 6 -10.60 -10.62 -9.24
C ILE A 6 -10.85 -12.12 -9.08
N GLN A 7 -10.28 -12.94 -9.98
CA GLN A 7 -10.37 -14.39 -9.88
C GLN A 7 -9.67 -14.92 -8.61
N LYS A 8 -8.47 -14.42 -8.29
CA LYS A 8 -7.76 -14.75 -7.05
C LYS A 8 -8.51 -14.31 -5.79
N ALA A 9 -9.23 -13.19 -5.84
CA ALA A 9 -10.13 -12.76 -4.78
C ALA A 9 -11.31 -13.72 -4.59
N LYS A 10 -11.96 -14.10 -5.68
CA LYS A 10 -13.03 -15.10 -5.68
C LYS A 10 -12.55 -16.46 -5.13
N ASP A 11 -11.41 -16.94 -5.63
CA ASP A 11 -10.82 -18.21 -5.21
C ASP A 11 -10.32 -18.16 -3.76
N GLY A 12 -10.03 -16.96 -3.25
CA GLY A 12 -9.73 -16.68 -1.86
C GLY A 12 -10.97 -16.66 -0.97
N GLY A 13 -12.18 -16.75 -1.52
CA GLY A 13 -13.45 -16.80 -0.78
C GLY A 13 -14.07 -15.44 -0.48
N LEU A 14 -13.69 -14.37 -1.20
CA LEU A 14 -14.38 -13.09 -1.09
C LEU A 14 -15.74 -13.15 -1.79
N ASP A 15 -16.72 -12.42 -1.22
CA ASP A 15 -18.03 -12.19 -1.85
C ASP A 15 -18.12 -10.80 -2.50
N VAL A 16 -17.33 -9.83 -2.01
CA VAL A 16 -17.40 -8.41 -2.36
C VAL A 16 -15.99 -7.87 -2.67
N VAL A 17 -15.87 -7.09 -3.75
CA VAL A 17 -14.70 -6.26 -4.03
C VAL A 17 -15.01 -4.81 -3.66
N GLN A 18 -14.24 -4.23 -2.75
CA GLN A 18 -14.35 -2.82 -2.38
C GLN A 18 -13.34 -1.99 -3.18
N THR A 19 -13.75 -0.81 -3.65
CA THR A 19 -12.84 0.12 -4.30
C THR A 19 -13.25 1.58 -4.07
N TYR A 20 -12.27 2.47 -4.04
CA TYR A 20 -12.48 3.91 -4.05
C TYR A 20 -12.69 4.43 -5.48
N VAL A 21 -13.21 5.65 -5.60
CA VAL A 21 -13.24 6.42 -6.86
C VAL A 21 -12.29 7.61 -6.74
N PHE A 22 -11.28 7.68 -7.60
CA PHE A 22 -10.21 8.68 -7.51
C PHE A 22 -10.52 9.92 -8.37
N TRP A 23 -11.15 10.94 -7.78
CA TRP A 23 -11.63 12.12 -8.51
C TRP A 23 -10.52 12.84 -9.28
N ASN A 24 -9.36 13.08 -8.67
CA ASN A 24 -8.22 13.75 -9.33
C ASN A 24 -7.77 13.08 -10.64
N GLY A 25 -7.83 11.75 -10.72
CA GLY A 25 -7.53 10.99 -11.93
C GLY A 25 -8.67 11.01 -12.94
N HIS A 26 -9.91 11.04 -12.46
CA HIS A 26 -11.10 11.09 -13.31
C HIS A 26 -11.43 12.49 -13.83
N GLU A 27 -10.97 13.57 -13.20
CA GLU A 27 -11.20 14.95 -13.62
C GLU A 27 -9.91 15.79 -13.48
N PRO A 28 -8.86 15.52 -14.29
CA PRO A 28 -7.56 16.19 -14.19
C PRO A 28 -7.65 17.71 -14.41
N SER A 29 -8.69 18.18 -15.10
CA SER A 29 -9.02 19.60 -15.21
C SER A 29 -10.55 19.80 -15.21
N PRO A 30 -11.06 20.98 -14.80
CA PRO A 30 -12.50 21.19 -14.60
C PRO A 30 -13.32 20.82 -15.85
N GLY A 31 -14.26 19.90 -15.69
CA GLY A 31 -15.16 19.42 -16.74
C GLY A 31 -14.55 18.45 -17.75
N GLN A 32 -13.25 18.15 -17.67
CA GLN A 32 -12.57 17.20 -18.56
C GLN A 32 -12.41 15.87 -17.84
N TYR A 33 -13.23 14.89 -18.22
CA TYR A 33 -13.29 13.60 -17.55
C TYR A 33 -12.47 12.53 -18.28
N TYR A 34 -11.83 11.64 -17.51
CA TYR A 34 -11.05 10.50 -18.00
C TYR A 34 -11.50 9.19 -17.34
N PHE A 35 -12.02 8.26 -18.16
CA PHE A 35 -12.49 6.93 -17.74
C PHE A 35 -11.94 5.83 -18.67
N GLU A 36 -10.70 5.99 -19.14
CA GLU A 36 -10.05 5.04 -20.04
C GLU A 36 -8.87 4.31 -19.37
N GLY A 37 -8.42 3.22 -19.98
CA GLY A 37 -7.28 2.45 -19.51
C GLY A 37 -7.47 1.96 -18.06
N ARG A 38 -6.50 2.25 -17.19
CA ARG A 38 -6.57 1.90 -15.76
C ARG A 38 -7.59 2.71 -14.95
N TYR A 39 -8.17 3.76 -15.55
CA TYR A 39 -9.25 4.56 -14.96
C TYR A 39 -10.63 4.20 -15.53
N ASP A 40 -10.76 3.12 -16.31
CA ASP A 40 -12.07 2.61 -16.75
C ASP A 40 -12.80 1.89 -15.61
N LEU A 41 -13.44 2.70 -14.76
CA LEU A 41 -14.20 2.24 -13.58
C LEU A 41 -15.36 1.32 -13.97
N VAL A 42 -16.06 1.63 -15.05
CA VAL A 42 -17.21 0.84 -15.52
C VAL A 42 -16.74 -0.54 -15.97
N HIS A 43 -15.64 -0.62 -16.73
CA HIS A 43 -15.06 -1.89 -17.14
C HIS A 43 -14.62 -2.72 -15.93
N PHE A 44 -13.93 -2.12 -14.95
CA PHE A 44 -13.54 -2.80 -13.72
C PHE A 44 -14.74 -3.41 -12.99
N ILE A 45 -15.82 -2.65 -12.76
CA ILE A 45 -17.02 -3.13 -12.07
C ILE A 45 -17.72 -4.24 -12.88
N LYS A 46 -17.76 -4.14 -14.22
CA LYS A 46 -18.29 -5.20 -15.09
C LYS A 46 -17.48 -6.50 -14.99
N LEU A 47 -16.16 -6.43 -14.85
CA LEU A 47 -15.32 -7.62 -14.62
C LEU A 47 -15.63 -8.27 -13.26
N VAL A 48 -15.87 -7.48 -12.21
CA VAL A 48 -16.29 -8.01 -10.90
C VAL A 48 -17.63 -8.74 -11.01
N LYS A 49 -18.61 -8.15 -11.72
CA LYS A 49 -19.90 -8.79 -12.03
C LYS A 49 -19.71 -10.09 -12.81
N GLN A 50 -18.84 -10.10 -13.82
CA GLN A 50 -18.54 -11.29 -14.63
C GLN A 50 -17.97 -12.44 -13.79
N ALA A 51 -17.15 -12.11 -12.80
CA ALA A 51 -16.65 -13.09 -11.83
C ALA A 51 -17.75 -13.57 -10.86
N GLY A 52 -18.91 -12.93 -10.80
CA GLY A 52 -19.99 -13.28 -9.88
C GLY A 52 -19.74 -12.79 -8.45
N LEU A 53 -18.99 -11.69 -8.31
CA LEU A 53 -18.77 -10.99 -7.05
C LEU A 53 -19.60 -9.71 -7.01
N TYR A 54 -19.87 -9.22 -5.80
CA TYR A 54 -20.47 -7.91 -5.58
C TYR A 54 -19.42 -6.81 -5.47
N VAL A 55 -19.87 -5.55 -5.49
CA VAL A 55 -19.04 -4.35 -5.34
C VAL A 55 -19.55 -3.50 -4.18
N HIS A 56 -18.62 -3.04 -3.36
CA HIS A 56 -18.81 -1.90 -2.48
C HIS A 56 -18.06 -0.70 -3.07
N LEU A 57 -18.81 0.28 -3.61
CA LEU A 57 -18.24 1.43 -4.32
C LEU A 57 -18.09 2.63 -3.38
N ARG A 58 -16.87 2.92 -2.93
CA ARG A 58 -16.58 4.04 -2.05
C ARG A 58 -16.32 5.29 -2.89
N ILE A 59 -17.37 6.07 -3.13
CA ILE A 59 -17.32 7.20 -4.08
C ILE A 59 -16.51 8.36 -3.50
N GLY A 60 -16.56 8.58 -2.18
CA GLY A 60 -15.87 9.68 -1.51
C GLY A 60 -16.66 10.99 -1.63
N PRO A 61 -16.14 12.06 -2.26
CA PRO A 61 -15.00 12.04 -3.17
C PRO A 61 -13.65 12.34 -2.52
N TYR A 62 -13.64 12.73 -1.24
CA TYR A 62 -12.46 12.53 -0.40
C TYR A 62 -12.33 11.04 -0.09
N VAL A 63 -11.16 10.46 -0.34
CA VAL A 63 -10.91 9.02 -0.16
C VAL A 63 -9.72 8.72 0.76
N CYS A 64 -8.93 9.74 1.14
CA CYS A 64 -7.65 9.56 1.83
C CYS A 64 -6.70 8.63 1.03
N ALA A 65 -6.80 7.32 1.26
CA ALA A 65 -6.23 6.22 0.49
C ALA A 65 -4.72 6.27 0.25
N GLU A 66 -3.96 7.01 1.06
CA GLU A 66 -2.55 7.35 0.78
C GLU A 66 -2.35 7.93 -0.63
N TRP A 67 -3.40 8.55 -1.16
CA TRP A 67 -3.51 9.01 -2.53
C TRP A 67 -3.36 10.53 -2.60
N ASN A 68 -2.75 11.01 -3.67
CA ASN A 68 -2.36 12.39 -3.90
C ASN A 68 -3.55 13.31 -3.66
N PHE A 69 -3.37 14.25 -2.73
CA PHE A 69 -4.38 15.23 -2.34
C PHE A 69 -5.70 14.63 -1.82
N GLY A 70 -5.65 13.41 -1.27
CA GLY A 70 -6.80 12.70 -0.71
C GLY A 70 -7.84 12.31 -1.76
N GLY A 71 -7.46 12.32 -3.05
CA GLY A 71 -8.35 12.12 -4.18
C GLY A 71 -8.90 13.42 -4.79
N PHE A 72 -8.73 14.59 -4.17
CA PHE A 72 -9.21 15.84 -4.74
C PHE A 72 -8.36 16.30 -5.93
N PRO A 73 -8.98 16.81 -7.00
CA PRO A 73 -8.24 17.50 -8.05
C PRO A 73 -7.61 18.79 -7.51
N VAL A 74 -6.34 19.07 -7.84
CA VAL A 74 -5.63 20.25 -7.33
C VAL A 74 -6.26 21.56 -7.80
N TRP A 75 -6.90 21.58 -8.98
CA TRP A 75 -7.64 22.75 -9.45
C TRP A 75 -8.77 23.16 -8.50
N LEU A 76 -9.34 22.21 -7.74
CA LEU A 76 -10.45 22.45 -6.82
C LEU A 76 -10.07 23.48 -5.76
N LYS A 77 -8.84 23.43 -5.22
CA LYS A 77 -8.28 24.38 -4.23
C LYS A 77 -8.39 25.85 -4.67
N TYR A 78 -8.51 26.11 -5.97
CA TYR A 78 -8.48 27.45 -6.54
C TYR A 78 -9.84 27.94 -7.04
N VAL A 79 -10.91 27.18 -6.76
CA VAL A 79 -12.27 27.67 -6.92
C VAL A 79 -12.48 28.84 -5.92
N PRO A 80 -12.99 30.00 -6.37
CA PRO A 80 -13.15 31.17 -5.50
C PRO A 80 -14.00 30.87 -4.25
N GLY A 81 -13.46 31.19 -3.08
CA GLY A 81 -14.16 31.02 -1.80
C GLY A 81 -14.28 29.59 -1.33
N ILE A 82 -13.55 28.63 -1.92
CA ILE A 82 -13.63 27.23 -1.53
C ILE A 82 -12.94 26.96 -0.20
N SER A 83 -13.50 26.03 0.57
CA SER A 83 -12.88 25.42 1.74
C SER A 83 -13.31 23.97 1.77
N PHE A 84 -12.35 23.05 1.93
CA PHE A 84 -12.64 21.63 1.75
C PHE A 84 -13.32 21.06 2.98
N ARG A 85 -14.21 20.07 2.75
CA ARG A 85 -14.81 19.22 3.77
C ARG A 85 -15.41 20.00 4.94
N THR A 86 -16.15 21.06 4.61
CA THR A 86 -16.90 21.88 5.57
C THR A 86 -18.15 22.44 4.87
N ASP A 87 -19.04 23.13 5.60
CA ASP A 87 -20.27 23.69 5.02
C ASP A 87 -19.96 24.92 4.15
N ASN A 88 -19.46 24.64 2.94
CA ASN A 88 -18.98 25.60 1.96
C ASN A 88 -19.67 25.36 0.62
N GLU A 89 -20.49 26.32 0.17
CA GLU A 89 -21.29 26.17 -1.06
C GLU A 89 -20.46 25.83 -2.31
N PRO A 90 -19.32 26.49 -2.60
CA PRO A 90 -18.46 26.08 -3.73
C PRO A 90 -18.01 24.61 -3.66
N PHE A 91 -17.57 24.15 -2.49
CA PHE A 91 -17.14 22.77 -2.29
C PHE A 91 -18.30 21.78 -2.45
N LYS A 92 -19.43 22.06 -1.81
CA LYS A 92 -20.65 21.24 -1.91
C LYS A 92 -21.13 21.09 -3.35
N ALA A 93 -21.11 22.18 -4.12
CA ALA A 93 -21.51 22.16 -5.52
C ALA A 93 -20.62 21.25 -6.38
N GLU A 94 -19.29 21.35 -6.25
CA GLU A 94 -18.36 20.50 -7.02
C GLU A 94 -18.41 19.03 -6.55
N MET A 95 -18.47 18.78 -5.24
CA MET A 95 -18.63 17.43 -4.69
C MET A 95 -19.93 16.77 -5.17
N GLN A 96 -21.06 17.49 -5.12
CA GLN A 96 -22.34 16.98 -5.59
C GLN A 96 -22.29 16.68 -7.09
N LYS A 97 -21.70 17.57 -7.89
CA LYS A 97 -21.57 17.40 -9.34
C LYS A 97 -20.78 16.13 -9.68
N PHE A 98 -19.63 15.91 -9.06
CA PHE A 98 -18.84 14.71 -9.30
C PHE A 98 -19.54 13.43 -8.80
N THR A 99 -20.11 13.46 -7.58
CA THR A 99 -20.83 12.32 -7.00
C THR A 99 -22.03 11.92 -7.88
N THR A 100 -22.81 12.91 -8.33
CA THR A 100 -23.95 12.71 -9.24
C THR A 100 -23.49 12.07 -10.54
N LYS A 101 -22.39 12.56 -11.14
CA LYS A 101 -21.83 11.98 -12.36
C LYS A 101 -21.47 10.51 -12.20
N ILE A 102 -20.79 10.14 -11.11
CA ILE A 102 -20.42 8.74 -10.85
C ILE A 102 -21.68 7.89 -10.69
N VAL A 103 -22.65 8.32 -9.89
CA VAL A 103 -23.90 7.59 -9.69
C VAL A 103 -24.68 7.44 -11.00
N ASP A 104 -24.83 8.50 -11.79
CA ASP A 104 -25.56 8.46 -13.07
C ASP A 104 -24.88 7.51 -14.07
N MET A 105 -23.56 7.49 -14.11
CA MET A 105 -22.79 6.56 -14.95
C MET A 105 -22.97 5.11 -14.50
N MET A 106 -22.99 4.84 -13.19
CA MET A 106 -23.29 3.49 -12.68
C MET A 106 -24.74 3.08 -12.99
N LYS A 107 -25.69 4.02 -12.90
CA LYS A 107 -27.10 3.79 -13.23
C LYS A 107 -27.32 3.51 -14.71
N SER A 108 -26.69 4.28 -15.59
CA SER A 108 -26.82 4.12 -17.04
C SER A 108 -26.32 2.76 -17.52
N GLU A 109 -25.37 2.18 -16.80
CA GLU A 109 -24.79 0.87 -17.05
C GLU A 109 -25.50 -0.26 -16.28
N GLY A 110 -26.55 0.04 -15.52
CA GLY A 110 -27.30 -0.92 -14.71
C GLY A 110 -26.45 -1.63 -13.67
N LEU A 111 -25.52 -0.91 -13.04
CA LEU A 111 -24.51 -1.49 -12.14
C LEU A 111 -24.90 -1.55 -10.66
N PHE A 112 -25.98 -0.89 -10.24
CA PHE A 112 -26.55 -1.12 -8.91
C PHE A 112 -27.29 -2.45 -8.83
N GLU A 113 -27.23 -3.13 -7.68
CA GLU A 113 -27.84 -4.46 -7.50
C GLU A 113 -29.35 -4.46 -7.75
N CYS A 114 -30.04 -3.38 -7.37
CA CYS A 114 -31.46 -3.18 -7.69
C CYS A 114 -31.78 -3.12 -9.20
N GLN A 115 -30.77 -2.91 -10.05
CA GLN A 115 -30.85 -2.95 -11.53
C GLN A 115 -30.28 -4.25 -12.12
N GLY A 116 -29.87 -5.20 -11.27
CA GLY A 116 -29.19 -6.45 -11.65
C GLY A 116 -27.67 -6.31 -11.79
N GLY A 117 -27.07 -5.23 -11.32
CA GLY A 117 -25.62 -5.00 -11.27
C GLY A 117 -24.94 -5.57 -10.01
N PRO A 118 -23.62 -5.41 -9.84
CA PRO A 118 -22.92 -5.96 -8.68
C PRO A 118 -22.85 -4.99 -7.49
N ILE A 119 -23.16 -3.69 -7.63
CA ILE A 119 -22.93 -2.71 -6.56
C ILE A 119 -24.02 -2.86 -5.49
N ILE A 120 -23.63 -3.31 -4.29
CA ILE A 120 -24.54 -3.53 -3.15
C ILE A 120 -24.45 -2.44 -2.07
N LEU A 121 -23.37 -1.66 -2.08
CA LEU A 121 -23.10 -0.63 -1.08
C LEU A 121 -22.41 0.56 -1.76
N SER A 122 -22.68 1.76 -1.27
CA SER A 122 -21.95 2.96 -1.66
C SER A 122 -21.49 3.74 -0.43
N GLN A 123 -20.33 4.37 -0.49
CA GLN A 123 -19.85 5.26 0.58
C GLN A 123 -19.76 6.70 0.10
N ILE A 124 -20.28 7.62 0.92
CA ILE A 124 -20.07 9.07 0.80
C ILE A 124 -19.07 9.50 1.88
N GLU A 125 -18.20 10.45 1.56
CA GLU A 125 -17.09 10.89 2.41
C GLU A 125 -16.15 9.73 2.83
N ASN A 126 -15.15 10.06 3.64
CA ASN A 126 -14.24 9.09 4.22
C ASN A 126 -13.65 9.58 5.55
N GLU A 127 -13.91 8.85 6.64
CA GLU A 127 -13.39 9.15 7.98
C GLU A 127 -13.55 10.62 8.38
N PHE A 128 -14.77 11.15 8.27
CA PHE A 128 -15.04 12.57 8.51
C PHE A 128 -15.29 12.88 9.99
N GLY A 129 -15.84 11.95 10.77
CA GLY A 129 -16.22 12.15 12.18
C GLY A 129 -15.13 12.76 13.08
N PRO A 130 -13.84 12.37 13.00
CA PRO A 130 -12.79 13.06 13.76
C PRO A 130 -12.68 14.55 13.40
N LEU A 131 -12.77 14.89 12.12
CA LEU A 131 -12.73 16.26 11.63
C LEU A 131 -14.00 17.03 12.00
N GLU A 132 -15.15 16.36 11.98
CA GLU A 132 -16.42 16.92 12.43
C GLU A 132 -16.40 17.32 13.90
N TRP A 133 -15.81 16.47 14.74
CA TRP A 133 -15.62 16.76 16.16
C TRP A 133 -14.77 18.02 16.39
N ASP A 134 -13.68 18.15 15.62
CA ASP A 134 -12.74 19.27 15.74
C ASP A 134 -13.33 20.59 15.20
N GLN A 135 -14.07 20.56 14.09
CA GLN A 135 -14.63 21.75 13.44
C GLN A 135 -16.01 22.19 13.99
N GLY A 136 -16.73 21.32 14.69
CA GLY A 136 -18.01 21.64 15.30
C GLY A 136 -19.18 21.80 14.32
N GLU A 137 -20.09 22.74 14.59
CA GLU A 137 -21.39 22.86 13.90
C GLU A 137 -21.32 22.99 12.36
N PRO A 138 -20.38 23.75 11.75
CA PRO A 138 -20.27 23.79 10.28
C PRO A 138 -19.97 22.42 9.67
N ALA A 139 -19.12 21.62 10.31
CA ALA A 139 -18.82 20.29 9.84
C ALA A 139 -20.00 19.33 10.01
N ARG A 140 -20.77 19.44 11.11
CA ARG A 140 -22.01 18.66 11.30
C ARG A 140 -23.07 18.98 10.25
N ALA A 141 -23.22 20.25 9.89
CA ALA A 141 -24.10 20.68 8.82
C ALA A 141 -23.67 20.09 7.47
N TYR A 142 -22.36 20.06 7.21
CA TYR A 142 -21.80 19.41 6.03
C TYR A 142 -22.00 17.90 6.00
N ALA A 143 -21.71 17.18 7.09
CA ALA A 143 -21.91 15.72 7.18
C ALA A 143 -23.38 15.36 6.92
N SER A 144 -24.30 16.11 7.56
CA SER A 144 -25.75 15.99 7.34
C SER A 144 -26.13 16.27 5.89
N TRP A 145 -25.57 17.32 5.27
CA TRP A 145 -25.80 17.63 3.86
C TRP A 145 -25.28 16.52 2.94
N ALA A 146 -24.07 16.01 3.17
CA ALA A 146 -23.43 14.99 2.34
C ALA A 146 -24.24 13.69 2.36
N ALA A 147 -24.68 13.26 3.55
CA ALA A 147 -25.57 12.12 3.73
C ALA A 147 -26.90 12.31 2.97
N ASN A 148 -27.57 13.45 3.15
CA ASN A 148 -28.83 13.74 2.49
C ASN A 148 -28.71 13.80 0.97
N MET A 149 -27.63 14.43 0.47
CA MET A 149 -27.31 14.50 -0.96
C MET A 149 -27.12 13.10 -1.53
N ALA A 150 -26.33 12.25 -0.89
CA ALA A 150 -26.07 10.88 -1.33
C ALA A 150 -27.36 10.04 -1.38
N VAL A 151 -28.19 10.10 -0.34
CA VAL A 151 -29.48 9.39 -0.28
C VAL A 151 -30.44 9.88 -1.38
N ALA A 152 -30.47 11.20 -1.64
CA ALA A 152 -31.31 11.79 -2.67
C ALA A 152 -30.93 11.34 -4.10
N LEU A 153 -29.68 10.88 -4.31
CA LEU A 153 -29.28 10.29 -5.59
C LEU A 153 -29.99 8.96 -5.88
N ASN A 154 -30.70 8.36 -4.91
CA ASN A 154 -31.57 7.21 -5.09
C ASN A 154 -30.92 6.06 -5.89
N THR A 155 -29.80 5.55 -5.37
CA THR A 155 -29.05 4.43 -5.94
C THR A 155 -29.81 3.10 -5.83
N GLY A 156 -30.79 3.02 -4.92
CA GLY A 156 -31.54 1.80 -4.62
C GLY A 156 -30.77 0.77 -3.77
N VAL A 157 -29.58 1.13 -3.29
CA VAL A 157 -28.78 0.32 -2.35
C VAL A 157 -28.34 1.17 -1.16
N PRO A 158 -27.98 0.57 0.00
CA PRO A 158 -27.58 1.33 1.18
C PRO A 158 -26.35 2.20 0.96
N TRP A 159 -26.35 3.36 1.64
CA TRP A 159 -25.19 4.22 1.77
C TRP A 159 -24.54 4.05 3.14
N ILE A 160 -23.22 4.22 3.19
CA ILE A 160 -22.43 4.12 4.41
C ILE A 160 -21.51 5.33 4.57
N MET A 161 -21.03 5.55 5.79
CA MET A 161 -19.94 6.47 6.14
C MET A 161 -19.01 5.76 7.15
N CYS A 162 -17.69 5.80 6.95
CA CYS A 162 -16.73 5.17 7.87
C CYS A 162 -16.25 6.18 8.92
N LYS A 163 -16.07 5.72 10.17
CA LYS A 163 -15.74 6.54 11.36
C LYS A 163 -16.64 7.78 11.52
N GLU A 164 -17.94 7.59 11.31
CA GLU A 164 -18.95 8.65 11.40
C GLU A 164 -19.99 8.30 12.47
N ASP A 165 -19.71 8.56 13.74
CA ASP A 165 -20.51 8.03 14.84
C ASP A 165 -21.97 8.54 14.86
N ASP A 166 -22.23 9.74 14.35
CA ASP A 166 -23.57 10.35 14.29
C ASP A 166 -24.20 10.35 12.89
N ALA A 167 -23.71 9.51 11.97
CA ALA A 167 -24.25 9.37 10.61
C ALA A 167 -25.80 9.26 10.60
N PRO A 168 -26.52 10.14 9.90
CA PRO A 168 -27.97 10.22 9.96
C PRO A 168 -28.63 9.03 9.25
N ASP A 169 -29.83 8.63 9.69
CA ASP A 169 -30.59 7.59 8.99
C ASP A 169 -30.95 8.04 7.56
N PRO A 170 -30.86 7.17 6.54
CA PRO A 170 -30.60 5.72 6.60
C PRO A 170 -29.11 5.31 6.45
N ILE A 171 -28.15 6.23 6.56
CA ILE A 171 -26.71 5.92 6.38
C ILE A 171 -26.23 4.96 7.47
N ILE A 172 -25.45 3.95 7.09
CA ILE A 172 -24.82 3.03 8.03
C ILE A 172 -23.42 3.56 8.41
N ASN A 173 -23.17 3.81 9.69
CA ASN A 173 -21.82 4.10 10.15
C ASN A 173 -20.99 2.81 10.28
N THR A 174 -19.71 2.88 9.93
CA THR A 174 -18.83 1.71 9.87
C THR A 174 -17.48 1.96 10.55
N CYS A 175 -16.75 0.90 10.85
CA CYS A 175 -15.46 0.97 11.53
C CYS A 175 -14.29 0.67 10.60
N ASN A 176 -13.15 1.32 10.87
CA ASN A 176 -11.85 1.11 10.25
C ASN A 176 -10.79 0.89 11.34
N GLY A 177 -9.82 0.01 11.09
CA GLY A 177 -8.73 -0.22 12.03
C GLY A 177 -8.06 -1.58 11.90
N PHE A 178 -7.13 -1.87 12.81
CA PHE A 178 -6.58 -3.22 12.98
C PHE A 178 -7.58 -4.18 13.63
N TYR A 179 -8.46 -3.66 14.49
CA TYR A 179 -9.54 -4.39 15.15
C TYR A 179 -10.78 -3.49 15.28
N CYS A 180 -11.95 -4.04 14.96
CA CYS A 180 -13.25 -3.38 15.12
C CYS A 180 -14.22 -4.18 16.00
N ASP A 181 -13.72 -5.11 16.82
CA ASP A 181 -14.57 -5.96 17.67
C ASP A 181 -15.26 -5.22 18.83
N TRP A 182 -14.86 -3.97 19.08
CA TRP A 182 -15.49 -3.05 20.04
C TRP A 182 -16.60 -2.20 19.42
N PHE A 183 -16.66 -2.12 18.08
CA PHE A 183 -17.57 -1.23 17.37
C PHE A 183 -19.01 -1.74 17.43
N SER A 184 -19.96 -0.82 17.53
CA SER A 184 -21.38 -1.06 17.33
C SER A 184 -21.95 0.12 16.52
N PRO A 185 -22.87 -0.12 15.58
CA PRO A 185 -23.45 0.95 14.79
C PRO A 185 -24.31 1.87 15.67
N ASN A 186 -24.51 3.09 15.20
CA ASN A 186 -25.16 4.15 15.98
C ASN A 186 -26.67 3.93 16.21
N LYS A 187 -27.27 2.93 15.54
CA LYS A 187 -28.65 2.47 15.73
C LYS A 187 -28.72 0.94 15.76
N PRO A 188 -29.61 0.35 16.57
CA PRO A 188 -29.72 -1.11 16.71
C PRO A 188 -30.27 -1.83 15.47
N HIS A 189 -30.89 -1.12 14.54
CA HIS A 189 -31.41 -1.70 13.28
C HIS A 189 -30.40 -1.64 12.12
N LYS A 190 -29.20 -1.11 12.36
CA LYS A 190 -28.10 -1.07 11.37
C LYS A 190 -27.18 -2.28 11.60
N PRO A 191 -26.60 -2.86 10.54
CA PRO A 191 -25.63 -3.95 10.67
C PRO A 191 -24.27 -3.43 11.16
N THR A 192 -23.55 -4.25 11.92
CA THR A 192 -22.17 -3.97 12.31
C THR A 192 -21.22 -4.30 11.15
N MET A 193 -20.52 -3.29 10.62
CA MET A 193 -19.68 -3.40 9.43
C MET A 193 -18.27 -2.82 9.65
N TRP A 194 -17.27 -3.52 9.14
CA TRP A 194 -15.84 -3.17 9.17
C TRP A 194 -15.34 -2.97 7.74
N THR A 195 -15.19 -1.72 7.32
CA THR A 195 -14.88 -1.33 5.93
C THR A 195 -13.39 -1.35 5.61
N GLU A 196 -12.53 -1.24 6.62
CA GLU A 196 -11.08 -1.39 6.49
C GLU A 196 -10.45 -2.23 7.60
N ALA A 197 -10.42 -3.54 7.39
CA ALA A 197 -9.57 -4.45 8.14
C ALA A 197 -8.14 -4.34 7.62
N TRP A 198 -7.34 -3.48 8.27
CA TRP A 198 -5.98 -3.16 7.81
C TRP A 198 -5.10 -4.42 7.75
N THR A 199 -4.68 -4.81 6.55
CA THR A 199 -3.88 -6.03 6.34
C THR A 199 -2.42 -5.86 6.69
N ALA A 200 -1.96 -4.61 6.78
CA ALA A 200 -0.77 -4.10 7.47
C ALA A 200 -0.85 -2.57 7.42
N TRP A 201 0.12 -1.91 6.81
CA TRP A 201 0.20 -0.46 6.68
C TRP A 201 0.89 -0.08 5.35
N TYR A 202 0.84 1.20 4.97
CA TYR A 202 1.49 1.66 3.75
C TYR A 202 3.02 1.69 3.86
N THR A 203 3.71 1.66 2.72
CA THR A 203 5.15 1.95 2.65
C THR A 203 5.35 3.42 2.27
N GLY A 204 6.20 4.12 3.02
CA GLY A 204 6.65 5.47 2.68
C GLY A 204 8.13 5.49 2.31
N PHE A 205 8.56 6.50 1.57
CA PHE A 205 9.99 6.75 1.36
C PHE A 205 10.64 7.14 2.68
N GLY A 206 11.70 6.41 3.08
CA GLY A 206 12.45 6.68 4.29
C GLY A 206 11.93 6.05 5.58
N ILE A 207 10.81 5.31 5.54
CA ILE A 207 10.29 4.54 6.70
C ILE A 207 10.42 3.03 6.47
N PRO A 208 10.49 2.21 7.53
CA PRO A 208 10.52 0.76 7.41
C PRO A 208 9.27 0.20 6.71
N VAL A 209 9.39 -0.99 6.12
CA VAL A 209 8.28 -1.67 5.45
C VAL A 209 7.48 -2.46 6.50
N PRO A 210 6.19 -2.15 6.73
CA PRO A 210 5.36 -2.83 7.71
C PRO A 210 4.79 -4.15 7.17
N HIS A 211 4.60 -5.14 8.04
CA HIS A 211 3.91 -6.40 7.72
C HIS A 211 3.06 -6.86 8.91
N ARG A 212 1.90 -7.48 8.66
CA ARG A 212 1.02 -7.99 9.73
C ARG A 212 0.91 -9.51 9.64
N PRO A 213 1.25 -10.25 10.72
CA PRO A 213 1.04 -11.70 10.77
C PRO A 213 -0.41 -12.08 10.43
N VAL A 214 -0.59 -13.10 9.60
CA VAL A 214 -1.94 -13.51 9.19
C VAL A 214 -2.74 -14.09 10.35
N GLU A 215 -2.07 -14.67 11.34
CA GLU A 215 -2.70 -15.21 12.54
C GLU A 215 -3.43 -14.11 13.33
N ASP A 216 -2.80 -12.94 13.43
CA ASP A 216 -3.40 -11.77 14.08
C ASP A 216 -4.55 -11.18 13.25
N LEU A 217 -4.37 -11.05 11.93
CA LEU A 217 -5.43 -10.58 11.04
C LEU A 217 -6.65 -11.52 11.10
N ALA A 218 -6.42 -12.83 11.01
CA ALA A 218 -7.46 -13.84 11.13
C ALA A 218 -8.13 -13.82 12.52
N TYR A 219 -7.35 -13.60 13.59
CA TYR A 219 -7.88 -13.41 14.93
C TYR A 219 -8.80 -12.19 15.00
N GLY A 220 -8.37 -11.03 14.49
CA GLY A 220 -9.20 -9.82 14.45
C GLY A 220 -10.51 -10.03 13.71
N VAL A 221 -10.46 -10.66 12.53
CA VAL A 221 -11.67 -10.97 11.73
C VAL A 221 -12.59 -11.96 12.45
N ALA A 222 -12.06 -13.07 12.98
CA ALA A 222 -12.86 -14.04 13.72
C ALA A 222 -13.47 -13.43 14.99
N LYS A 223 -12.74 -12.54 15.67
CA LYS A 223 -13.17 -11.83 16.87
C LYS A 223 -14.31 -10.83 16.58
N PHE A 224 -14.28 -10.20 15.41
CA PHE A 224 -15.35 -9.34 14.92
C PHE A 224 -16.62 -10.16 14.60
N ILE A 225 -16.48 -11.26 13.86
CA ILE A 225 -17.62 -12.12 13.46
C ILE A 225 -18.26 -12.82 14.67
N GLN A 226 -17.47 -13.33 15.62
CA GLN A 226 -18.03 -14.01 16.80
C GLN A 226 -18.90 -13.10 17.70
N LYS A 227 -18.83 -11.77 17.50
CA LYS A 227 -19.64 -10.76 18.18
C LYS A 227 -20.83 -10.25 17.36
N GLY A 228 -21.10 -10.85 16.21
CA GLY A 228 -22.20 -10.45 15.31
C GLY A 228 -21.79 -9.48 14.19
N GLY A 229 -20.48 -9.28 13.96
CA GLY A 229 -19.99 -8.56 12.80
C GLY A 229 -20.42 -9.25 11.50
N SER A 230 -20.98 -8.48 10.55
CA SER A 230 -21.70 -9.02 9.38
C SER A 230 -21.11 -8.61 8.03
N PHE A 231 -20.20 -7.63 8.01
CA PHE A 231 -19.43 -7.24 6.84
C PHE A 231 -18.01 -6.92 7.27
N VAL A 232 -17.01 -7.52 6.61
CA VAL A 232 -15.60 -7.23 6.83
C VAL A 232 -14.90 -7.13 5.48
N ASN A 233 -14.16 -6.05 5.27
CA ASN A 233 -13.38 -5.83 4.05
C ASN A 233 -11.90 -5.65 4.37
N TYR A 234 -11.03 -6.40 3.69
CA TYR A 234 -9.58 -6.26 3.81
C TYR A 234 -9.10 -5.00 3.11
N TYR A 235 -8.44 -4.11 3.85
CA TYR A 235 -7.73 -2.95 3.31
C TYR A 235 -6.21 -3.18 3.51
N MET A 236 -5.48 -3.74 2.56
CA MET A 236 -5.85 -4.04 1.17
C MET A 236 -5.89 -5.55 0.89
N TYR A 237 -6.82 -5.99 0.05
CA TYR A 237 -6.77 -7.35 -0.49
C TYR A 237 -5.73 -7.51 -1.62
N HIS A 238 -5.65 -6.49 -2.47
CA HIS A 238 -4.52 -6.21 -3.36
C HIS A 238 -4.28 -4.71 -3.29
N GLY A 239 -3.09 -4.29 -2.87
CA GLY A 239 -2.76 -2.87 -2.80
C GLY A 239 -2.17 -2.32 -4.10
N GLY A 240 -1.17 -3.01 -4.67
CA GLY A 240 -0.65 -2.71 -6.02
C GLY A 240 0.44 -1.63 -6.03
N THR A 241 0.40 -0.76 -7.04
CA THR A 241 1.45 0.22 -7.33
C THR A 241 0.85 1.60 -7.61
N ASN A 242 1.42 2.63 -6.99
CA ASN A 242 1.17 4.04 -7.26
C ASN A 242 1.93 4.46 -8.53
N PHE A 243 1.36 4.14 -9.70
CA PHE A 243 1.91 4.51 -11.00
C PHE A 243 1.89 6.03 -11.24
N GLU A 244 2.72 6.49 -12.17
CA GLU A 244 2.91 7.92 -12.48
C GLU A 244 3.32 8.75 -11.25
N ARG A 245 3.03 10.05 -11.31
CA ARG A 245 3.30 11.02 -10.25
C ARG A 245 2.05 11.52 -9.51
N THR A 246 0.84 11.21 -9.99
CA THR A 246 -0.42 11.73 -9.42
C THR A 246 -1.17 10.73 -8.54
N ALA A 247 -0.55 9.58 -8.24
CA ALA A 247 -1.14 8.50 -7.42
C ALA A 247 -0.82 8.65 -5.94
N GLY A 248 0.38 8.28 -5.45
CA GLY A 248 0.71 8.32 -4.02
C GLY A 248 1.11 9.71 -3.51
N GLY A 249 0.75 10.05 -2.27
CA GLY A 249 1.26 11.26 -1.61
C GLY A 249 0.75 11.51 -0.18
N PRO A 250 1.47 12.34 0.61
CA PRO A 250 2.85 12.78 0.40
C PRO A 250 3.85 11.72 0.92
N PHE A 251 5.04 11.63 0.33
CA PHE A 251 6.10 10.66 0.68
C PHE A 251 5.70 9.17 0.62
N ILE A 252 4.49 8.84 0.19
CA ILE A 252 4.06 7.46 -0.05
C ILE A 252 4.94 6.86 -1.16
N ALA A 253 5.42 5.63 -0.92
CA ALA A 253 6.24 4.92 -1.88
C ALA A 253 5.44 4.57 -3.15
N THR A 254 6.16 4.26 -4.23
CA THR A 254 5.50 3.77 -5.45
C THR A 254 4.89 2.39 -5.23
N SER A 255 5.49 1.55 -4.38
CA SER A 255 4.86 0.32 -3.92
C SER A 255 3.74 0.63 -2.94
N TYR A 256 2.55 0.09 -3.21
CA TYR A 256 1.43 0.07 -2.27
C TYR A 256 1.09 -1.37 -1.89
N ASP A 257 2.11 -2.22 -1.68
CA ASP A 257 1.95 -3.65 -1.40
C ASP A 257 1.04 -3.95 -0.18
N TYR A 258 1.14 -3.13 0.87
CA TYR A 258 0.31 -3.21 2.09
C TYR A 258 0.36 -4.56 2.83
N ASP A 259 1.39 -5.38 2.54
CA ASP A 259 1.47 -6.79 2.93
C ASP A 259 0.15 -7.54 2.62
N ALA A 260 -0.47 -7.20 1.49
CA ALA A 260 -1.79 -7.67 1.11
C ALA A 260 -1.78 -9.18 0.77
N PRO A 261 -2.92 -9.88 0.93
CA PRO A 261 -3.07 -11.28 0.52
C PRO A 261 -2.66 -11.55 -0.94
N ILE A 262 -2.88 -10.58 -1.83
CA ILE A 262 -2.29 -10.56 -3.17
C ILE A 262 -1.26 -9.45 -3.20
N ASP A 263 0.01 -9.79 -3.44
CA ASP A 263 1.13 -8.83 -3.39
C ASP A 263 1.05 -7.77 -4.50
N GLU A 264 1.94 -6.77 -4.45
CA GLU A 264 2.04 -5.68 -5.43
C GLU A 264 2.01 -6.18 -6.90
N TYR A 265 2.59 -7.34 -7.16
CA TYR A 265 2.78 -7.90 -8.50
C TYR A 265 1.61 -8.80 -8.95
N GLY A 266 0.62 -9.00 -8.07
CA GLY A 266 -0.51 -9.87 -8.31
C GLY A 266 -0.28 -11.33 -7.92
N LEU A 267 0.81 -11.67 -7.24
CA LEU A 267 1.07 -13.04 -6.77
C LEU A 267 0.39 -13.30 -5.43
N LEU A 268 0.02 -14.56 -5.18
CA LEU A 268 -0.56 -14.95 -3.89
C LEU A 268 0.52 -14.88 -2.81
N ARG A 269 0.25 -14.11 -1.75
CA ARG A 269 1.12 -14.01 -0.59
C ARG A 269 0.80 -15.14 0.38
N GLU A 270 1.53 -16.23 0.25
CA GLU A 270 1.38 -17.38 1.13
C GLU A 270 2.30 -17.26 2.36
N PRO A 271 1.79 -17.49 3.59
CA PRO A 271 0.54 -18.21 3.90
C PRO A 271 -0.69 -17.31 4.06
N LYS A 272 -0.56 -15.99 3.90
CA LYS A 272 -1.61 -15.02 4.24
C LYS A 272 -2.89 -15.29 3.45
N TRP A 273 -2.78 -15.42 2.13
CA TRP A 273 -3.93 -15.68 1.26
C TRP A 273 -4.60 -17.03 1.59
N GLY A 274 -3.83 -18.10 1.70
CA GLY A 274 -4.38 -19.43 1.96
C GLY A 274 -5.03 -19.53 3.34
N HIS A 275 -4.41 -18.93 4.37
CA HIS A 275 -4.97 -18.97 5.73
C HIS A 275 -6.30 -18.20 5.83
N LEU A 276 -6.40 -17.02 5.20
CA LEU A 276 -7.66 -16.28 5.11
C LEU A 276 -8.71 -17.04 4.27
N LYS A 277 -8.30 -17.72 3.19
CA LYS A 277 -9.21 -18.58 2.42
C LYS A 277 -9.84 -19.68 3.27
N GLU A 278 -9.05 -20.35 4.12
CA GLU A 278 -9.58 -21.36 5.05
C GLU A 278 -10.46 -20.73 6.14
N LEU A 279 -10.15 -19.52 6.61
CA LEU A 279 -11.04 -18.75 7.49
C LEU A 279 -12.40 -18.48 6.82
N HIS A 280 -12.41 -18.00 5.57
CA HIS A 280 -13.64 -17.73 4.84
C HIS A 280 -14.49 -18.99 4.66
N LYS A 281 -13.87 -20.11 4.31
CA LYS A 281 -14.58 -21.41 4.25
C LYS A 281 -15.21 -21.78 5.59
N ALA A 282 -14.47 -21.62 6.70
CA ALA A 282 -14.99 -21.87 8.04
C ALA A 282 -16.18 -20.97 8.37
N ILE A 283 -16.14 -19.69 7.98
CA ILE A 283 -17.25 -18.74 8.15
C ILE A 283 -18.45 -19.15 7.30
N LYS A 284 -18.26 -19.55 6.04
CA LYS A 284 -19.35 -20.02 5.16
C LYS A 284 -20.07 -21.25 5.70
N LEU A 285 -19.35 -22.17 6.36
CA LEU A 285 -19.98 -23.29 7.06
C LEU A 285 -20.86 -22.86 8.24
N CYS A 286 -20.52 -21.72 8.84
CA CYS A 286 -21.24 -21.15 9.97
C CYS A 286 -22.39 -20.21 9.56
N GLU A 287 -22.38 -19.73 8.31
CA GLU A 287 -23.27 -18.68 7.80
C GLU A 287 -24.76 -18.92 8.12
N PRO A 288 -25.35 -20.12 7.93
CA PRO A 288 -26.77 -20.34 8.25
C PRO A 288 -27.14 -20.10 9.72
N ALA A 289 -26.22 -20.29 10.66
CA ALA A 289 -26.44 -20.00 12.07
C ALA A 289 -26.08 -18.54 12.42
N LEU A 290 -25.06 -17.98 11.77
CA LEU A 290 -24.65 -16.58 11.96
C LEU A 290 -25.74 -15.60 11.57
N VAL A 291 -26.47 -15.87 10.47
CA VAL A 291 -27.56 -15.00 9.99
C VAL A 291 -28.90 -15.22 10.72
N ALA A 292 -28.97 -16.21 11.63
CA ALA A 292 -30.21 -16.60 12.29
C ALA A 292 -30.43 -15.95 13.67
N GLY A 293 -29.40 -15.34 14.27
CA GLY A 293 -29.52 -14.67 15.56
C GLY A 293 -28.19 -14.26 16.16
N ASP A 294 -28.25 -13.69 17.36
CA ASP A 294 -27.09 -13.16 18.08
C ASP A 294 -26.34 -14.24 18.87
N PRO A 295 -25.04 -14.02 19.16
CA PRO A 295 -24.24 -14.97 19.93
C PRO A 295 -24.62 -14.97 21.42
N ILE A 296 -24.67 -16.17 22.01
CA ILE A 296 -24.68 -16.35 23.46
C ILE A 296 -23.23 -16.54 23.91
N VAL A 297 -22.73 -15.61 24.73
CA VAL A 297 -21.36 -15.63 25.24
C VAL A 297 -21.32 -16.35 26.60
N THR A 298 -20.41 -17.31 26.74
CA THR A 298 -20.17 -18.06 27.98
C THR A 298 -18.68 -18.05 28.32
N SER A 299 -18.33 -17.79 29.58
CA SER A 299 -16.94 -17.91 30.04
C SER A 299 -16.53 -19.39 30.10
N LEU A 300 -15.34 -19.69 29.57
CA LEU A 300 -14.71 -21.02 29.67
C LEU A 300 -13.51 -21.03 30.64
N GLY A 301 -13.12 -19.86 31.14
CA GLY A 301 -11.95 -19.64 31.97
C GLY A 301 -11.64 -18.14 32.13
N ASN A 302 -10.50 -17.82 32.73
CA ASN A 302 -10.11 -16.44 33.04
C ASN A 302 -9.90 -15.57 31.79
N ALA A 303 -9.34 -16.16 30.73
CA ALA A 303 -9.07 -15.48 29.46
C ALA A 303 -9.74 -16.20 28.27
N GLN A 304 -10.62 -17.15 28.55
CA GLN A 304 -11.26 -17.99 27.54
C GLN A 304 -12.77 -17.82 27.54
N GLN A 305 -13.35 -17.74 26.35
CA GLN A 305 -14.80 -17.61 26.17
C GLN A 305 -15.29 -18.45 24.98
N ALA A 306 -16.56 -18.82 25.02
CA ALA A 306 -17.31 -19.36 23.91
C ALA A 306 -18.37 -18.37 23.45
N SER A 307 -18.43 -18.06 22.17
CA SER A 307 -19.58 -17.40 21.54
C SER A 307 -20.36 -18.42 20.73
N VAL A 308 -21.62 -18.66 21.07
CA VAL A 308 -22.45 -19.71 20.47
C VAL A 308 -23.64 -19.12 19.74
N PHE A 309 -23.76 -19.41 18.45
CA PHE A 309 -24.92 -19.08 17.61
C PHE A 309 -25.79 -20.31 17.46
N ARG A 310 -27.12 -20.14 17.62
CA ARG A 310 -28.10 -21.22 17.44
C ARG A 310 -29.21 -20.76 16.53
N SER A 311 -29.49 -21.52 15.48
CA SER A 311 -30.68 -21.30 14.66
C SER A 311 -31.90 -21.99 15.27
N SER A 312 -33.09 -21.50 14.95
CA SER A 312 -34.37 -22.17 15.27
C SER A 312 -34.49 -23.56 14.63
N THR A 313 -33.74 -23.81 13.55
CA THR A 313 -33.65 -25.11 12.84
C THR A 313 -32.67 -26.09 13.47
N GLY A 314 -31.99 -25.72 14.57
CA GLY A 314 -31.10 -26.59 15.33
C GLY A 314 -29.62 -26.56 14.91
N ALA A 315 -29.24 -25.71 13.94
CA ALA A 315 -27.83 -25.47 13.63
C ALA A 315 -27.14 -24.80 14.84
N CYS A 316 -25.91 -25.23 15.15
CA CYS A 316 -25.14 -24.71 16.28
C CYS A 316 -23.73 -24.42 15.80
N VAL A 317 -23.29 -23.18 15.98
CA VAL A 317 -21.91 -22.74 15.71
C VAL A 317 -21.30 -22.24 17.00
N ALA A 318 -20.03 -22.55 17.24
CA ALA A 318 -19.28 -22.02 18.36
C ALA A 318 -17.93 -21.44 17.92
N PHE A 319 -17.57 -20.30 18.50
CA PHE A 319 -16.23 -19.71 18.46
C PHE A 319 -15.63 -19.84 19.85
N LEU A 320 -14.47 -20.51 19.97
CA LEU A 320 -13.76 -20.68 21.24
C LEU A 320 -12.51 -19.81 21.22
N GLU A 321 -12.50 -18.74 22.01
CA GLU A 321 -11.43 -17.73 22.04
C GLU A 321 -10.52 -17.96 23.24
N ASN A 322 -9.21 -17.78 23.02
CA ASN A 322 -8.20 -17.60 24.07
C ASN A 322 -7.52 -16.24 23.88
N LYS A 323 -7.77 -15.32 24.82
CA LYS A 323 -7.21 -13.95 24.82
C LYS A 323 -5.84 -13.87 25.48
N ASP A 324 -5.36 -14.95 26.10
CA ASP A 324 -4.03 -14.99 26.71
C ASP A 324 -2.96 -14.79 25.61
N LYS A 325 -2.00 -13.89 25.86
CA LYS A 325 -0.97 -13.53 24.89
C LYS A 325 0.24 -14.48 24.92
N VAL A 326 0.33 -15.33 25.94
CA VAL A 326 1.52 -16.15 26.23
C VAL A 326 1.17 -17.64 26.31
N SER A 327 0.08 -17.99 26.97
CA SER A 327 -0.21 -19.36 27.41
C SER A 327 -1.26 -20.06 26.55
N TYR A 328 -0.99 -21.33 26.25
CA TYR A 328 -2.01 -22.25 25.76
C TYR A 328 -3.07 -22.49 26.84
N ALA A 329 -4.33 -22.69 26.41
CA ALA A 329 -5.43 -23.01 27.31
C ALA A 329 -6.14 -24.28 26.86
N ARG A 330 -6.36 -25.22 27.78
CA ARG A 330 -7.21 -26.39 27.56
C ARG A 330 -8.58 -26.14 28.17
N VAL A 331 -9.61 -26.03 27.34
CA VAL A 331 -10.98 -25.71 27.77
C VAL A 331 -11.92 -26.90 27.59
N ALA A 332 -12.96 -26.98 28.42
CA ALA A 332 -14.05 -27.95 28.27
C ALA A 332 -15.28 -27.25 27.65
N PHE A 333 -15.79 -27.76 26.54
CA PHE A 333 -16.98 -27.23 25.88
C PHE A 333 -17.82 -28.37 25.28
N ASN A 334 -19.13 -28.41 25.58
CA ASN A 334 -20.06 -29.46 25.16
C ASN A 334 -19.55 -30.90 25.42
N GLY A 335 -18.90 -31.14 26.56
CA GLY A 335 -18.39 -32.46 26.95
C GLY A 335 -17.10 -32.90 26.23
N MET A 336 -16.47 -32.01 25.46
CA MET A 336 -15.18 -32.25 24.80
C MET A 336 -14.11 -31.25 25.28
N HIS A 337 -12.85 -31.58 25.05
CA HIS A 337 -11.71 -30.74 25.38
C HIS A 337 -11.06 -30.15 24.13
N TYR A 338 -10.70 -28.87 24.18
CA TYR A 338 -10.04 -28.15 23.10
C TYR A 338 -8.79 -27.45 23.61
N ASP A 339 -7.70 -27.60 22.89
CA ASP A 339 -6.45 -26.87 23.14
C ASP A 339 -6.40 -25.61 22.27
N LEU A 340 -6.45 -24.45 22.91
CA LEU A 340 -6.45 -23.14 22.26
C LEU A 340 -5.05 -22.51 22.37
N PRO A 341 -4.36 -22.24 21.26
CA PRO A 341 -3.16 -21.41 21.26
C PRO A 341 -3.39 -20.03 21.90
N PRO A 342 -2.32 -19.36 22.39
CA PRO A 342 -2.42 -17.96 22.79
C PRO A 342 -2.94 -17.11 21.63
N TRP A 343 -3.70 -16.06 21.95
CA TRP A 343 -4.22 -15.08 20.98
C TRP A 343 -4.89 -15.75 19.76
N SER A 344 -5.83 -16.66 20.02
CA SER A 344 -6.46 -17.46 18.96
C SER A 344 -7.94 -17.72 19.16
N ILE A 345 -8.63 -17.98 18.05
CA ILE A 345 -10.04 -18.41 18.03
C ILE A 345 -10.16 -19.70 17.22
N SER A 346 -10.80 -20.72 17.80
CA SER A 346 -11.21 -21.94 17.10
C SER A 346 -12.65 -21.85 16.64
N ILE A 347 -12.94 -22.22 15.39
CA ILE A 347 -14.28 -22.19 14.79
C ILE A 347 -14.84 -23.60 14.68
N LEU A 348 -16.05 -23.81 15.21
CA LEU A 348 -16.76 -25.08 15.27
C LEU A 348 -18.15 -24.93 14.62
N PRO A 349 -18.33 -25.27 13.33
CA PRO A 349 -19.59 -25.09 12.61
C PRO A 349 -20.75 -25.98 13.06
N ASP A 350 -20.48 -26.95 13.92
CA ASP A 350 -21.42 -27.92 14.51
C ASP A 350 -21.37 -27.92 16.05
N CYS A 351 -20.73 -26.91 16.65
CA CYS A 351 -20.44 -26.81 18.09
C CYS A 351 -19.63 -28.00 18.66
N LYS A 352 -18.95 -28.78 17.80
CA LYS A 352 -18.22 -30.00 18.18
C LYS A 352 -16.84 -30.11 17.54
N THR A 353 -16.73 -29.92 16.24
CA THR A 353 -15.52 -30.20 15.49
C THR A 353 -14.82 -28.90 15.14
N THR A 354 -13.58 -28.72 15.60
CA THR A 354 -12.77 -27.57 15.18
C THR A 354 -12.36 -27.76 13.73
N VAL A 355 -12.72 -26.81 12.87
CA VAL A 355 -12.39 -26.84 11.43
C VAL A 355 -11.32 -25.83 11.07
N TYR A 356 -11.12 -24.83 11.93
CA TYR A 356 -10.16 -23.76 11.75
C TYR A 356 -9.74 -23.21 13.11
N ASN A 357 -8.48 -22.81 13.25
CA ASN A 357 -8.00 -21.99 14.36
C ASN A 357 -7.09 -20.88 13.81
N THR A 358 -7.30 -19.65 14.28
CA THR A 358 -6.62 -18.47 13.72
C THR A 358 -5.10 -18.50 13.87
N ALA A 359 -4.54 -19.22 14.84
CA ALA A 359 -3.11 -19.34 15.09
C ALA A 359 -2.49 -20.66 14.59
N ARG A 360 -3.27 -21.51 13.92
CA ARG A 360 -2.80 -22.78 13.35
C ARG A 360 -2.80 -22.70 11.82
N VAL A 361 -1.71 -22.19 11.28
CA VAL A 361 -1.56 -21.98 9.83
C VAL A 361 -1.24 -23.31 9.14
N GLY A 362 -2.16 -23.78 8.30
CA GLY A 362 -1.99 -25.02 7.52
C GLY A 362 -1.51 -24.81 6.08
N SER A 363 -1.56 -23.56 5.60
CA SER A 363 -1.14 -23.17 4.26
C SER A 363 0.38 -23.17 4.13
N GLN A 364 0.88 -23.45 2.93
CA GLN A 364 2.30 -23.30 2.64
C GLN A 364 2.75 -21.84 2.81
N ILE A 365 4.05 -21.61 2.93
CA ILE A 365 4.69 -20.30 2.96
C ILE A 365 5.53 -20.20 1.70
N SER A 366 5.41 -19.10 0.94
CA SER A 366 6.22 -18.88 -0.27
C SER A 366 7.26 -17.80 -0.03
N GLN A 367 8.54 -18.14 -0.20
CA GLN A 367 9.64 -17.18 -0.17
C GLN A 367 9.91 -16.68 -1.58
N MET A 368 9.47 -15.45 -1.84
CA MET A 368 9.67 -14.79 -3.14
C MET A 368 11.13 -14.37 -3.33
N LYS A 369 11.61 -14.45 -4.57
CA LYS A 369 12.92 -13.94 -5.01
C LYS A 369 12.74 -13.01 -6.21
N MET A 370 13.68 -12.08 -6.35
CA MET A 370 13.84 -11.25 -7.54
C MET A 370 15.07 -11.76 -8.31
N GLU A 371 14.83 -12.48 -9.40
CA GLU A 371 15.85 -13.11 -10.24
C GLU A 371 16.25 -12.18 -11.39
N TRP A 372 17.55 -12.08 -11.69
CA TRP A 372 18.04 -11.22 -12.78
C TRP A 372 17.47 -11.66 -14.14
N ALA A 373 16.98 -10.70 -14.92
CA ALA A 373 16.32 -10.94 -16.21
C ALA A 373 16.90 -10.11 -17.37
N GLY A 374 17.86 -9.22 -17.10
CA GLY A 374 18.53 -8.44 -18.15
C GLY A 374 19.18 -7.16 -17.63
N GLY A 375 20.23 -6.72 -18.32
CA GLY A 375 20.85 -5.40 -18.15
C GLY A 375 20.50 -4.47 -19.32
N PHE A 376 20.96 -3.22 -19.24
CA PHE A 376 20.64 -2.19 -20.22
C PHE A 376 21.91 -1.52 -20.75
N THR A 377 21.83 -1.06 -22.01
CA THR A 377 22.86 -0.19 -22.60
C THR A 377 22.33 1.23 -22.62
N TRP A 378 23.03 2.13 -21.93
CA TRP A 378 22.52 3.46 -21.61
C TRP A 378 23.12 4.55 -22.47
N GLN A 379 22.30 5.56 -22.74
CA GLN A 379 22.74 6.88 -23.16
C GLN A 379 22.28 7.90 -22.12
N SER A 380 22.92 9.06 -22.05
CA SER A 380 22.53 10.11 -21.11
C SER A 380 22.41 11.49 -21.72
N TYR A 381 21.61 12.33 -21.07
CA TYR A 381 21.41 13.74 -21.39
C TYR A 381 21.34 14.52 -20.08
N ASN A 382 22.20 15.52 -19.91
CA ASN A 382 22.18 16.38 -18.72
C ASN A 382 21.06 17.40 -18.83
N GLU A 383 20.28 17.53 -17.76
CA GLU A 383 19.28 18.57 -17.62
C GLU A 383 19.94 19.96 -17.58
N ASP A 384 19.39 20.89 -18.35
CA ASP A 384 19.89 22.25 -18.44
C ASP A 384 19.26 23.14 -17.36
N ILE A 385 19.98 23.31 -16.27
CA ILE A 385 19.57 24.09 -15.10
C ILE A 385 19.45 25.61 -15.35
N ASN A 386 19.97 26.11 -16.47
CA ASN A 386 19.92 27.52 -16.83
C ASN A 386 18.87 27.80 -17.91
N SER A 387 18.13 26.78 -18.35
CA SER A 387 17.10 26.95 -19.36
C SER A 387 15.89 27.67 -18.78
N LEU A 388 15.56 28.82 -19.36
CA LEU A 388 14.28 29.49 -19.13
C LEU A 388 13.34 29.05 -20.26
N GLY A 389 12.25 28.39 -19.90
CA GLY A 389 11.19 28.03 -20.82
C GLY A 389 10.29 29.22 -21.14
N GLU A 390 9.40 29.04 -22.11
CA GLU A 390 8.42 30.08 -22.52
C GLU A 390 7.48 30.49 -21.38
N GLU A 391 7.20 29.58 -20.43
CA GLU A 391 6.36 29.84 -19.26
C GLU A 391 7.12 30.42 -18.06
N SER A 392 8.42 30.74 -18.21
CA SER A 392 9.18 31.40 -17.14
C SER A 392 8.68 32.82 -16.88
N PHE A 393 8.65 33.21 -15.61
CA PHE A 393 8.23 34.56 -15.23
C PHE A 393 8.97 35.05 -13.98
N THR A 394 9.02 36.37 -13.80
CA THR A 394 9.68 37.00 -12.66
C THR A 394 8.68 37.79 -11.83
N THR A 395 8.73 37.65 -10.51
CA THR A 395 7.98 38.49 -9.57
C THR A 395 8.86 38.91 -8.40
N VAL A 396 8.41 39.92 -7.66
CA VAL A 396 9.00 40.26 -6.35
C VAL A 396 8.41 39.32 -5.30
N GLY A 397 9.28 38.70 -4.50
CA GLY A 397 8.87 37.80 -3.43
C GLY A 397 8.78 36.33 -3.83
N LEU A 398 8.51 35.51 -2.83
CA LEU A 398 8.41 34.05 -2.93
C LEU A 398 6.95 33.61 -3.17
N LEU A 399 6.75 32.67 -4.09
CA LEU A 399 5.45 32.07 -4.41
C LEU A 399 5.38 30.60 -3.97
N GLU A 400 4.20 30.20 -3.52
CA GLU A 400 3.89 28.83 -3.12
C GLU A 400 3.89 27.88 -4.33
N GLN A 401 4.48 26.68 -4.17
CA GLN A 401 4.76 25.79 -5.30
C GLN A 401 3.51 25.21 -5.95
N ILE A 402 2.50 24.79 -5.18
CA ILE A 402 1.27 24.20 -5.72
C ILE A 402 0.52 25.26 -6.54
N ASN A 403 0.51 26.51 -6.08
CA ASN A 403 -0.12 27.64 -6.78
C ASN A 403 0.53 27.93 -8.13
N VAL A 404 1.85 27.79 -8.24
CA VAL A 404 2.58 28.03 -9.49
C VAL A 404 2.49 26.81 -10.42
N THR A 405 2.73 25.61 -9.90
CA THR A 405 2.82 24.38 -10.72
C THR A 405 1.47 23.77 -11.07
N ARG A 406 0.43 24.03 -10.26
CA ARG A 406 -0.87 23.34 -10.31
C ARG A 406 -0.73 21.81 -10.29
N ASP A 407 0.31 21.30 -9.63
CA ASP A 407 0.66 19.87 -9.59
C ASP A 407 0.84 19.22 -10.97
N LYS A 408 1.17 20.00 -12.01
CA LYS A 408 1.51 19.47 -13.35
C LYS A 408 2.85 18.74 -13.37
N THR A 409 3.72 19.04 -12.41
CA THR A 409 5.09 18.54 -12.27
C THR A 409 5.47 18.57 -10.79
N ASP A 410 6.42 17.73 -10.40
CA ASP A 410 7.00 17.75 -9.05
C ASP A 410 7.96 18.93 -8.85
N TYR A 411 8.41 19.57 -9.93
CA TYR A 411 9.58 20.44 -9.94
C TYR A 411 9.21 21.92 -10.12
N LEU A 412 9.76 22.78 -9.26
CA LEU A 412 9.69 24.24 -9.42
C LEU A 412 11.05 24.87 -9.13
N TRP A 413 11.57 25.59 -10.11
CA TRP A 413 12.78 26.39 -9.95
C TRP A 413 12.45 27.76 -9.37
N TYR A 414 13.26 28.18 -8.39
CA TYR A 414 13.29 29.51 -7.80
C TYR A 414 14.69 30.09 -8.03
N THR A 415 14.82 31.08 -8.90
CA THR A 415 16.12 31.67 -9.24
C THR A 415 16.18 33.15 -8.89
N THR A 416 17.24 33.55 -8.21
CA THR A 416 17.53 34.96 -7.91
C THR A 416 19.00 35.27 -8.16
N SER A 417 19.34 36.55 -8.22
CA SER A 417 20.72 37.01 -8.42
C SER A 417 21.15 37.87 -7.24
N VAL A 418 22.40 37.67 -6.79
CA VAL A 418 22.99 38.40 -5.68
C VAL A 418 24.26 39.09 -6.16
N GLU A 419 24.28 40.42 -6.06
CA GLU A 419 25.47 41.23 -6.33
C GLU A 419 26.40 41.25 -5.11
N ILE A 420 27.68 40.95 -5.35
CA ILE A 420 28.74 40.90 -4.34
C ILE A 420 29.78 41.98 -4.65
N ALA A 421 30.01 42.87 -3.69
CA ALA A 421 30.99 43.94 -3.82
C ALA A 421 32.42 43.39 -3.82
N GLN A 422 33.34 44.09 -4.51
CA GLN A 422 34.74 43.65 -4.63
C GLN A 422 35.52 43.71 -3.30
N ASP A 423 35.05 44.51 -2.35
CA ASP A 423 35.66 44.74 -1.03
C ASP A 423 35.05 43.88 0.08
N GLU A 424 34.22 42.89 -0.27
CA GLU A 424 33.67 41.92 0.68
C GLU A 424 34.79 41.17 1.42
N GLN A 425 34.79 41.25 2.76
CA GLN A 425 35.88 40.71 3.58
C GLN A 425 36.06 39.20 3.38
N PHE A 426 34.97 38.49 3.11
CA PHE A 426 34.97 37.04 2.91
C PHE A 426 35.84 36.62 1.70
N LEU A 427 35.97 37.49 0.68
CA LEU A 427 36.80 37.25 -0.51
C LEU A 427 38.30 37.22 -0.18
N SER A 428 38.72 37.98 0.84
CA SER A 428 40.14 38.10 1.22
C SER A 428 40.54 37.15 2.34
N ASN A 429 39.62 36.81 3.25
CA ASN A 429 39.91 35.95 4.40
C ASN A 429 39.61 34.45 4.17
N GLY A 430 39.04 34.11 3.01
CA GLY A 430 38.73 32.73 2.61
C GLY A 430 37.55 32.09 3.33
N LYS A 431 36.78 32.85 4.13
CA LYS A 431 35.51 32.39 4.69
C LYS A 431 34.44 32.52 3.62
N ASN A 432 33.55 31.54 3.53
CA ASN A 432 32.40 31.62 2.63
C ASN A 432 31.17 32.12 3.41
N PRO A 433 30.33 32.97 2.80
CA PRO A 433 29.07 33.36 3.40
C PRO A 433 28.14 32.15 3.54
N THR A 434 27.21 32.22 4.50
CA THR A 434 26.26 31.14 4.79
C THR A 434 24.90 31.48 4.20
N LEU A 435 24.41 30.64 3.28
CA LEU A 435 23.06 30.71 2.76
C LEU A 435 22.12 29.86 3.62
N THR A 436 20.99 30.44 4.02
CA THR A 436 19.88 29.76 4.67
C THR A 436 18.63 29.85 3.79
N VAL A 437 18.02 28.71 3.47
CA VAL A 437 16.79 28.63 2.66
C VAL A 437 15.77 27.81 3.43
N MET A 438 14.67 28.44 3.85
CA MET A 438 13.56 27.74 4.49
C MET A 438 12.46 27.44 3.47
N SER A 439 11.93 26.22 3.53
CA SER A 439 10.90 25.72 2.62
C SER A 439 9.88 24.89 3.36
N ALA A 440 8.64 24.94 2.89
CA ALA A 440 7.55 24.11 3.37
C ALA A 440 7.68 22.63 2.92
N GLY A 441 8.68 22.32 2.08
CA GLY A 441 8.98 20.97 1.62
C GLY A 441 8.75 20.76 0.13
N HIS A 442 9.02 19.56 -0.41
CA HIS A 442 9.35 18.31 0.30
C HIS A 442 10.83 17.91 0.17
N ALA A 443 11.49 18.32 -0.91
CA ALA A 443 12.94 18.26 -1.06
C ALA A 443 13.45 19.52 -1.77
N LEU A 444 14.74 19.81 -1.64
CA LEU A 444 15.36 21.03 -2.14
C LEU A 444 16.80 20.79 -2.57
N HIS A 445 17.12 21.22 -3.79
CA HIS A 445 18.49 21.31 -4.29
C HIS A 445 18.90 22.77 -4.44
N ILE A 446 20.12 23.08 -3.98
CA ILE A 446 20.69 24.43 -4.05
C ILE A 446 21.83 24.46 -5.05
N PHE A 447 21.69 25.30 -6.07
CA PHE A 447 22.70 25.56 -7.08
C PHE A 447 23.22 26.98 -6.96
N ILE A 448 24.54 27.13 -6.95
CA ILE A 448 25.22 28.42 -6.93
C ILE A 448 26.05 28.52 -8.20
N ASN A 449 25.76 29.51 -9.04
CA ASN A 449 26.40 29.71 -10.34
C ASN A 449 26.41 28.43 -11.19
N GLY A 450 25.29 27.69 -11.17
CA GLY A 450 25.11 26.45 -11.89
C GLY A 450 25.74 25.20 -11.26
N GLN A 451 26.36 25.29 -10.08
CA GLN A 451 26.94 24.14 -9.39
C GLN A 451 26.09 23.71 -8.19
N LEU A 452 25.74 22.41 -8.13
CA LEU A 452 25.04 21.84 -6.98
C LEU A 452 25.92 21.99 -5.73
N THR A 453 25.40 22.72 -4.74
CA THR A 453 26.10 23.01 -3.47
C THR A 453 25.52 22.22 -2.30
N GLY A 454 24.25 21.84 -2.36
CA GLY A 454 23.67 20.97 -1.35
C GLY A 454 22.25 20.52 -1.64
N THR A 455 21.85 19.48 -0.92
CA THR A 455 20.54 18.84 -0.99
C THR A 455 20.02 18.62 0.43
N VAL A 456 18.75 18.94 0.66
CA VAL A 456 18.03 18.61 1.90
C VAL A 456 16.62 18.12 1.56
N TYR A 457 16.03 17.30 2.40
CA TYR A 457 14.70 16.73 2.20
C TYR A 457 14.01 16.49 3.55
N GLY A 458 12.68 16.61 3.56
CA GLY A 458 11.82 16.29 4.70
C GLY A 458 11.52 14.80 4.81
N ASN A 459 10.50 14.47 5.60
CA ASN A 459 10.02 13.09 5.80
C ASN A 459 8.49 13.05 5.89
N VAL A 460 7.93 11.85 6.06
CA VAL A 460 6.47 11.59 6.14
C VAL A 460 5.80 12.37 7.27
N GLU A 461 6.47 12.56 8.41
CA GLU A 461 5.91 13.23 9.59
C GLU A 461 6.03 14.76 9.51
N ASP A 462 7.17 15.27 9.01
CA ASP A 462 7.39 16.70 8.79
C ASP A 462 8.04 16.95 7.42
N PRO A 463 7.27 17.47 6.44
CA PRO A 463 7.79 17.79 5.12
C PRO A 463 8.71 19.02 5.10
N ARG A 464 8.64 19.89 6.12
CA ARG A 464 9.34 21.18 6.13
C ARG A 464 10.84 20.97 6.23
N LEU A 465 11.59 21.86 5.61
CA LEU A 465 13.04 21.74 5.52
C LEU A 465 13.75 23.10 5.56
N THR A 466 14.98 23.07 6.07
CA THR A 466 15.87 24.23 6.08
C THR A 466 17.22 23.79 5.56
N TYR A 467 17.63 24.36 4.42
CA TYR A 467 19.02 24.30 4.00
C TYR A 467 19.80 25.37 4.74
N ARG A 468 20.96 25.00 5.29
CA ARG A 468 21.93 25.95 5.83
C ARG A 468 23.34 25.49 5.46
N GLY A 469 24.03 26.24 4.61
CA GLY A 469 25.34 25.85 4.11
C GLY A 469 26.18 27.02 3.64
N ASN A 470 27.51 26.84 3.68
CA ASN A 470 28.44 27.84 3.16
C ASN A 470 28.47 27.80 1.64
N VAL A 471 28.32 28.95 0.99
CA VAL A 471 28.23 29.06 -0.47
C VAL A 471 29.41 29.85 -1.03
N LYS A 472 29.95 29.41 -2.16
CA LYS A 472 31.07 30.08 -2.82
C LYS A 472 30.53 31.13 -3.77
N LEU A 473 30.80 32.41 -3.47
CA LEU A 473 30.38 33.55 -4.28
C LEU A 473 31.60 34.30 -4.81
N TRP A 474 31.43 34.96 -5.96
CA TRP A 474 32.46 35.72 -6.65
C TRP A 474 32.11 37.22 -6.68
N PRO A 475 33.08 38.13 -6.88
CA PRO A 475 32.76 39.54 -7.11
C PRO A 475 31.82 39.72 -8.32
N GLY A 476 30.83 40.60 -8.19
CA GLY A 476 29.78 40.83 -9.19
C GLY A 476 28.56 39.93 -9.00
N SER A 477 27.89 39.62 -10.11
CA SER A 477 26.62 38.91 -10.10
C SER A 477 26.79 37.42 -9.87
N ASN A 478 26.08 36.87 -8.89
CA ASN A 478 26.01 35.45 -8.62
C ASN A 478 24.57 34.98 -8.74
N THR A 479 24.36 33.83 -9.37
CA THR A 479 23.03 33.23 -9.51
C THR A 479 22.82 32.17 -8.43
N ILE A 480 21.70 32.27 -7.72
CA ILE A 480 21.22 31.24 -6.79
C ILE A 480 19.98 30.63 -7.43
N SER A 481 20.08 29.35 -7.82
CA SER A 481 18.95 28.59 -8.34
C SER A 481 18.60 27.49 -7.35
N CYS A 482 17.37 27.48 -6.89
CA CYS A 482 16.85 26.49 -5.96
C CYS A 482 15.80 25.64 -6.68
N LEU A 483 16.03 24.34 -6.79
CA LEU A 483 15.04 23.40 -7.31
C LEU A 483 14.25 22.83 -6.14
N SER A 484 12.98 23.19 -6.05
CA SER A 484 12.04 22.67 -5.06
C SER A 484 11.26 21.49 -5.64
N ILE A 485 11.06 20.46 -4.82
CA ILE A 485 10.47 19.19 -5.27
C ILE A 485 9.31 18.78 -4.35
N ALA A 486 8.14 18.54 -4.94
CA ALA A 486 6.98 17.97 -4.27
C ALA A 486 6.93 16.45 -4.49
N VAL A 487 6.97 15.67 -3.40
CA VAL A 487 6.90 14.19 -3.44
C VAL A 487 5.48 13.71 -3.12
N GLY A 488 4.54 14.02 -4.03
CA GLY A 488 3.09 13.86 -3.78
C GLY A 488 2.55 14.88 -2.78
N LEU A 489 1.24 15.10 -2.76
CA LEU A 489 0.57 16.12 -1.93
C LEU A 489 -0.11 15.53 -0.69
N PRO A 490 -0.25 16.33 0.40
CA PRO A 490 -0.96 15.94 1.62
C PRO A 490 -2.33 15.33 1.35
N ASN A 491 -2.66 14.23 2.02
CA ASN A 491 -3.87 13.45 1.77
C ASN A 491 -4.76 13.26 3.01
N MET A 492 -4.31 13.70 4.18
CA MET A 492 -5.00 13.63 5.46
C MET A 492 -4.61 14.84 6.32
N GLY A 493 -5.53 15.32 7.15
CA GLY A 493 -5.31 16.43 8.09
C GLY A 493 -6.45 17.44 8.04
N GLU A 494 -6.58 18.26 9.08
CA GLU A 494 -7.50 19.39 9.05
C GLU A 494 -6.97 20.45 8.07
N HIS A 495 -7.84 20.88 7.15
CA HIS A 495 -7.54 21.88 6.12
C HIS A 495 -6.21 21.63 5.40
N PHE A 496 -5.88 20.36 5.10
CA PHE A 496 -4.61 20.00 4.43
C PHE A 496 -4.48 20.68 3.05
N GLU A 497 -5.59 21.06 2.44
CA GLU A 497 -5.61 21.84 1.20
C GLU A 497 -4.99 23.22 1.36
N THR A 498 -4.79 23.72 2.58
CA THR A 498 -4.14 25.01 2.85
C THR A 498 -2.65 24.88 3.12
N TRP A 499 -2.14 23.65 3.31
CA TRP A 499 -0.74 23.42 3.58
C TRP A 499 0.09 23.77 2.34
N ASN A 500 1.25 24.35 2.59
CA ASN A 500 2.10 24.89 1.54
C ASN A 500 3.16 23.87 1.12
N ALA A 501 3.60 23.96 -0.13
CA ALA A 501 4.86 23.39 -0.59
C ALA A 501 5.75 24.50 -1.16
N GLY A 502 7.03 24.21 -1.34
CA GLY A 502 7.96 25.15 -1.98
C GLY A 502 8.70 26.07 -1.02
N ILE A 503 9.42 27.03 -1.59
CA ILE A 503 10.27 27.97 -0.84
C ILE A 503 9.42 29.19 -0.52
N LEU A 504 9.03 29.34 0.74
CA LEU A 504 8.30 30.51 1.25
C LEU A 504 9.16 31.37 2.19
N GLY A 505 10.40 30.96 2.38
CA GLY A 505 11.38 31.70 3.15
C GLY A 505 11.21 31.59 4.66
N PRO A 506 11.99 32.37 5.43
CA PRO A 506 12.97 33.34 4.93
C PRO A 506 14.13 32.70 4.14
N VAL A 507 14.68 33.48 3.20
CA VAL A 507 15.92 33.14 2.47
C VAL A 507 16.97 34.20 2.79
N THR A 508 18.04 33.83 3.49
CA THR A 508 19.04 34.80 3.97
C THR A 508 20.46 34.41 3.67
N LEU A 509 21.29 35.42 3.44
CA LEU A 509 22.72 35.30 3.21
C LEU A 509 23.48 36.04 4.32
N ASP A 510 24.19 35.28 5.15
CA ASP A 510 24.93 35.78 6.31
C ASP A 510 26.43 35.81 6.03
N GLY A 511 27.14 36.76 6.66
CA GLY A 511 28.60 36.86 6.57
C GLY A 511 29.11 37.81 5.48
N LEU A 512 28.26 38.74 5.03
CA LEU A 512 28.65 39.88 4.21
C LEU A 512 29.16 41.04 5.09
N ASN A 513 29.82 42.02 4.50
CA ASN A 513 30.25 43.25 5.19
C ASN A 513 29.07 43.99 5.83
N GLU A 514 27.91 43.98 5.17
CA GLU A 514 26.64 44.53 5.66
C GLU A 514 25.95 43.64 6.72
N GLY A 515 26.55 42.50 7.08
CA GLY A 515 26.00 41.53 8.02
C GLY A 515 25.14 40.47 7.32
N ARG A 516 23.82 40.57 7.49
CA ARG A 516 22.83 39.63 6.97
C ARG A 516 21.97 40.30 5.90
N ARG A 517 21.90 39.69 4.72
CA ARG A 517 21.01 40.11 3.64
C ARG A 517 19.80 39.19 3.56
N ASP A 518 18.61 39.76 3.57
CA ASP A 518 17.37 39.03 3.29
C ASP A 518 17.08 39.05 1.78
N LEU A 519 16.97 37.86 1.19
CA LEU A 519 16.69 37.66 -0.23
C LEU A 519 15.21 37.39 -0.51
N THR A 520 14.39 37.24 0.54
CA THR A 520 12.97 36.83 0.45
C THR A 520 12.16 37.74 -0.47
N TRP A 521 12.35 39.06 -0.35
CA TRP A 521 11.58 40.08 -1.09
C TRP A 521 12.32 40.63 -2.32
N GLN A 522 13.30 39.91 -2.85
CA GLN A 522 13.95 40.27 -4.10
C GLN A 522 13.16 39.80 -5.32
N LYS A 523 13.67 40.10 -6.52
CA LYS A 523 13.14 39.52 -7.75
C LYS A 523 13.53 38.04 -7.80
N TRP A 524 12.52 37.19 -7.97
CA TRP A 524 12.65 35.75 -8.16
C TRP A 524 12.05 35.38 -9.52
N THR A 525 12.81 34.60 -10.28
CA THR A 525 12.40 34.01 -11.56
C THR A 525 12.00 32.56 -11.32
N TYR A 526 10.86 32.18 -11.88
CA TYR A 526 10.25 30.87 -11.73
C TYR A 526 10.27 30.12 -13.05
N GLN A 527 10.58 28.83 -12.99
CA GLN A 527 10.42 27.90 -14.11
C GLN A 527 9.70 26.65 -13.61
N VAL A 528 8.53 26.38 -14.19
CA VAL A 528 7.73 25.19 -13.88
C VAL A 528 8.33 23.99 -14.61
N GLY A 529 8.61 22.92 -13.87
CA GLY A 529 9.06 21.65 -14.42
C GLY A 529 10.50 21.64 -14.89
N LEU A 530 10.82 20.56 -15.59
CA LEU A 530 12.11 20.33 -16.22
C LEU A 530 12.03 20.60 -17.73
N LYS A 531 13.14 21.00 -18.34
CA LYS A 531 13.29 21.05 -19.80
C LYS A 531 13.04 19.69 -20.42
N GLY A 532 13.55 18.61 -19.81
CA GLY A 532 13.28 17.26 -20.29
C GLY A 532 11.79 16.86 -20.24
N GLU A 533 11.02 17.41 -19.29
CA GLU A 533 9.55 17.24 -19.26
C GLU A 533 8.90 18.00 -20.41
N THR A 534 9.30 19.27 -20.64
CA THR A 534 8.81 20.11 -21.74
C THR A 534 9.08 19.47 -23.11
N LEU A 535 10.27 18.89 -23.28
CA LEU A 535 10.66 18.15 -24.49
C LEU A 535 10.05 16.75 -24.56
N SER A 536 9.32 16.33 -23.52
CA SER A 536 8.70 15.00 -23.41
C SER A 536 9.71 13.87 -23.65
N LEU A 537 10.91 13.95 -23.06
CA LEU A 537 11.99 12.98 -23.28
C LEU A 537 11.62 11.54 -22.89
N HIS A 538 10.63 11.38 -22.03
CA HIS A 538 10.05 10.09 -21.65
C HIS A 538 9.28 9.39 -22.80
N SER A 539 8.88 10.14 -23.83
CA SER A 539 8.17 9.62 -25.01
C SER A 539 9.14 9.27 -26.15
N LEU A 540 8.72 8.38 -27.05
CA LEU A 540 9.54 7.99 -28.20
C LEU A 540 9.87 9.19 -29.10
N THR A 541 8.88 10.03 -29.40
CA THR A 541 9.02 11.23 -30.23
C THR A 541 9.89 12.28 -29.55
N GLY A 542 9.60 12.62 -28.29
CA GLY A 542 10.35 13.61 -27.53
C GLY A 542 11.79 13.19 -27.28
N SER A 543 12.06 11.90 -27.06
CA SER A 543 13.43 11.40 -26.87
C SER A 543 14.34 11.64 -28.08
N SER A 544 13.79 11.88 -29.28
CA SER A 544 14.57 12.15 -30.49
C SER A 544 14.91 13.64 -30.67
N SER A 545 14.45 14.51 -29.78
CA SER A 545 14.62 15.97 -29.87
C SER A 545 15.96 16.48 -29.32
N VAL A 546 16.76 15.62 -28.69
CA VAL A 546 18.06 15.97 -28.09
C VAL A 546 19.16 15.01 -28.54
N GLU A 547 20.40 15.49 -28.51
CA GLU A 547 21.58 14.65 -28.72
C GLU A 547 21.92 13.93 -27.41
N TRP A 548 21.82 12.60 -27.45
CA TRP A 548 22.17 11.74 -26.32
C TRP A 548 23.64 11.36 -26.37
N GLY A 549 24.35 11.55 -25.27
CA GLY A 549 25.76 11.21 -25.11
C GLY A 549 25.98 9.88 -24.39
N GLU A 550 27.26 9.63 -24.09
CA GLU A 550 27.70 8.50 -23.26
C GLU A 550 27.06 8.56 -21.86
N PRO A 551 26.85 7.41 -21.19
CA PRO A 551 26.21 7.38 -19.89
C PRO A 551 27.12 8.01 -18.82
N MET A 552 26.65 9.10 -18.22
CA MET A 552 27.30 9.71 -17.07
C MET A 552 26.94 8.96 -15.78
N GLN A 553 27.81 9.04 -14.78
CA GLN A 553 27.56 8.43 -13.46
C GLN A 553 27.61 9.50 -12.37
N LYS A 554 26.76 9.35 -11.36
CA LYS A 554 26.71 10.22 -10.17
C LYS A 554 26.57 11.71 -10.49
N GLN A 555 25.96 12.01 -11.63
CA GLN A 555 25.61 13.37 -12.02
C GLN A 555 24.15 13.64 -11.62
N PRO A 556 23.87 14.74 -10.91
CA PRO A 556 22.50 15.12 -10.59
C PRO A 556 21.77 15.59 -11.85
N LEU A 557 20.44 15.56 -11.81
CA LEU A 557 19.55 16.01 -12.89
C LEU A 557 19.97 15.46 -14.27
N THR A 558 20.00 14.15 -14.40
CA THR A 558 20.41 13.45 -15.62
C THR A 558 19.28 12.58 -16.14
N TRP A 559 18.98 12.69 -17.43
CA TRP A 559 18.11 11.77 -18.13
C TRP A 559 18.93 10.61 -18.68
N TYR A 560 18.44 9.39 -18.48
CA TYR A 560 18.97 8.17 -19.07
C TYR A 560 17.92 7.53 -19.96
N LYS A 561 18.35 6.94 -21.07
CA LYS A 561 17.50 6.06 -21.87
C LYS A 561 18.21 4.78 -22.28
N ALA A 562 17.42 3.74 -22.45
CA ALA A 562 17.84 2.46 -23.00
C ALA A 562 16.72 1.83 -23.84
N PHE A 563 17.11 1.00 -24.80
CA PHE A 563 16.18 0.12 -25.51
C PHE A 563 16.41 -1.34 -25.08
N PHE A 564 15.33 -2.09 -24.91
CA PHE A 564 15.39 -3.48 -24.49
C PHE A 564 14.27 -4.34 -25.07
N ASN A 565 14.47 -5.65 -25.09
CA ASN A 565 13.45 -6.63 -25.44
C ASN A 565 12.77 -7.13 -24.18
N ALA A 566 11.48 -7.48 -24.26
CA ALA A 566 10.76 -8.03 -23.11
C ALA A 566 11.44 -9.35 -22.68
N PRO A 567 11.71 -9.56 -21.38
CA PRO A 567 12.17 -10.85 -20.89
C PRO A 567 11.14 -11.95 -21.16
N ASP A 568 11.59 -13.17 -21.45
CA ASP A 568 10.71 -14.31 -21.68
C ASP A 568 9.83 -14.65 -20.46
N GLY A 569 8.89 -15.58 -20.62
CA GLY A 569 8.03 -16.09 -19.55
C GLY A 569 6.88 -15.16 -19.17
N ASP A 570 6.14 -15.53 -18.12
CA ASP A 570 4.95 -14.83 -17.65
C ASP A 570 5.12 -14.21 -16.24
N GLU A 571 6.29 -14.41 -15.61
CA GLU A 571 6.52 -14.01 -14.23
C GLU A 571 6.52 -12.48 -14.08
N PRO A 572 5.97 -11.88 -13.02
CA PRO A 572 5.96 -10.43 -12.88
C PRO A 572 7.36 -9.81 -12.95
N LEU A 573 7.44 -8.59 -13.46
CA LEU A 573 8.70 -7.89 -13.69
C LEU A 573 8.86 -6.67 -12.79
N ALA A 574 10.11 -6.34 -12.45
CA ALA A 574 10.45 -5.10 -11.78
C ALA A 574 11.80 -4.57 -12.27
N LEU A 575 12.07 -3.29 -12.03
CA LEU A 575 13.41 -2.71 -12.12
C LEU A 575 14.07 -2.71 -10.75
N ASP A 576 15.28 -3.26 -10.65
CA ASP A 576 16.14 -3.06 -9.49
C ASP A 576 16.85 -1.72 -9.62
N MET A 577 16.45 -0.77 -8.78
CA MET A 577 16.97 0.61 -8.79
C MET A 577 17.96 0.87 -7.64
N SER A 578 18.46 -0.17 -6.97
CA SER A 578 19.35 -0.04 -5.80
C SER A 578 20.62 0.80 -6.02
N SER A 579 21.07 0.96 -7.27
CA SER A 579 22.23 1.78 -7.64
C SER A 579 21.93 3.25 -7.90
N MET A 580 20.66 3.64 -7.81
CA MET A 580 20.16 4.96 -8.20
C MET A 580 19.81 5.81 -6.97
N GLY A 581 19.55 7.10 -7.18
CA GLY A 581 19.29 8.06 -6.12
C GLY A 581 17.80 8.30 -5.91
N LYS A 582 17.23 9.18 -6.73
CA LYS A 582 15.81 9.57 -6.73
C LYS A 582 15.40 9.99 -8.13
N GLY A 583 14.13 9.81 -8.50
CA GLY A 583 13.60 10.42 -9.71
C GLY A 583 12.32 9.76 -10.20
N GLN A 584 12.18 9.63 -11.52
CA GLN A 584 11.00 9.06 -12.18
C GLN A 584 11.40 8.09 -13.29
N ILE A 585 10.56 7.07 -13.52
CA ILE A 585 10.79 6.00 -14.51
C ILE A 585 9.60 5.95 -15.47
N TRP A 586 9.90 5.81 -16.76
CA TRP A 586 8.92 5.55 -17.82
C TRP A 586 9.31 4.36 -18.68
N ILE A 587 8.31 3.59 -19.10
CA ILE A 587 8.46 2.54 -20.11
C ILE A 587 7.46 2.80 -21.22
N ASN A 588 7.94 2.94 -22.46
CA ASN A 588 7.13 3.25 -23.64
C ASN A 588 6.23 4.48 -23.43
N GLY A 589 6.73 5.49 -22.71
CA GLY A 589 5.99 6.71 -22.35
C GLY A 589 5.00 6.57 -21.19
N GLN A 590 4.78 5.36 -20.64
CA GLN A 590 3.94 5.14 -19.46
C GLN A 590 4.77 5.31 -18.18
N GLY A 591 4.32 6.11 -17.22
CA GLY A 591 5.06 6.34 -15.98
C GLY A 591 4.90 5.18 -15.02
N ILE A 592 6.02 4.51 -14.72
CA ILE A 592 6.12 3.46 -13.72
C ILE A 592 5.98 4.06 -12.31
N GLY A 593 6.47 5.29 -12.13
CA GLY A 593 6.30 6.06 -10.91
C GLY A 593 7.59 6.73 -10.45
N ARG A 594 7.53 7.30 -9.25
CA ARG A 594 8.71 7.86 -8.58
C ARG A 594 9.59 6.72 -8.06
N TYR A 595 10.89 6.93 -8.03
CA TYR A 595 11.81 6.06 -7.31
C TYR A 595 12.65 6.85 -6.32
N TRP A 596 12.95 6.26 -5.16
CA TRP A 596 13.81 6.90 -4.15
C TRP A 596 14.59 5.90 -3.27
N PRO A 597 15.40 5.00 -3.86
CA PRO A 597 16.19 4.02 -3.12
C PRO A 597 17.36 4.62 -2.32
N GLY A 598 17.73 5.86 -2.63
CA GLY A 598 18.65 6.67 -1.83
C GLY A 598 18.13 7.03 -0.43
N TYR A 599 16.80 7.06 -0.23
CA TYR A 599 16.20 7.30 1.09
C TYR A 599 16.16 5.98 1.88
N LYS A 600 17.11 5.82 2.80
CA LYS A 600 17.17 4.65 3.68
C LYS A 600 16.13 4.73 4.79
N ALA A 601 15.47 3.60 5.03
CA ALA A 601 14.45 3.43 6.05
C ALA A 601 15.03 3.57 7.45
N SER A 602 14.47 4.48 8.25
CA SER A 602 14.83 4.68 9.64
C SER A 602 13.64 4.36 10.54
N GLY A 603 13.82 3.43 11.48
CA GLY A 603 12.79 3.03 12.44
C GLY A 603 13.22 1.82 13.26
N THR A 604 12.27 1.02 13.75
CA THR A 604 12.54 -0.09 14.66
C THR A 604 12.12 -1.41 14.02
N CYS A 605 13.11 -2.19 13.56
CA CYS A 605 12.88 -3.53 13.04
C CYS A 605 13.32 -4.56 14.08
N GLY A 606 12.37 -5.39 14.54
CA GLY A 606 12.57 -6.41 15.54
C GLY A 606 12.01 -7.77 15.13
N ILE A 607 12.06 -8.74 16.05
CA ILE A 607 11.37 -10.01 15.86
C ILE A 607 9.86 -9.74 15.92
N CYS A 608 9.14 -10.13 14.87
CA CYS A 608 7.69 -10.04 14.82
C CYS A 608 7.05 -11.27 15.51
N ASP A 609 6.01 -11.03 16.32
CA ASP A 609 5.20 -12.05 16.98
C ASP A 609 3.73 -11.74 16.73
N TYR A 610 2.96 -12.73 16.28
CA TYR A 610 1.52 -12.53 16.02
C TYR A 610 0.71 -12.27 17.29
N ARG A 611 1.22 -12.66 18.46
CA ARG A 611 0.45 -12.64 19.70
C ARG A 611 0.30 -11.23 20.25
N GLY A 612 -0.89 -10.94 20.78
CA GLY A 612 -1.24 -9.65 21.36
C GLY A 612 -1.59 -8.60 20.32
N GLU A 613 -2.07 -7.45 20.79
CA GLU A 613 -2.51 -6.35 19.94
C GLU A 613 -1.42 -5.93 18.95
N TYR A 614 -1.86 -5.58 17.74
CA TYR A 614 -1.04 -5.13 16.63
C TYR A 614 -1.18 -3.61 16.43
N ASP A 615 -0.05 -2.98 16.11
CA ASP A 615 0.06 -1.62 15.58
C ASP A 615 1.00 -1.61 14.36
N ASP A 616 1.04 -0.50 13.61
CA ASP A 616 1.82 -0.33 12.39
C ASP A 616 3.36 -0.41 12.60
N LYS A 617 3.83 -0.39 13.84
CA LYS A 617 5.25 -0.41 14.21
C LYS A 617 5.71 -1.76 14.77
N LYS A 618 4.78 -2.64 15.15
CA LYS A 618 5.06 -3.93 15.78
C LYS A 618 5.95 -4.83 14.92
N CYS A 619 5.73 -4.84 13.62
CA CYS A 619 6.34 -5.77 12.68
C CYS A 619 6.83 -5.02 11.44
N GLN A 620 8.08 -4.56 11.51
CA GLN A 620 8.73 -3.77 10.48
C GLN A 620 10.00 -4.45 9.96
N ILE A 621 10.28 -4.30 8.66
CA ILE A 621 11.47 -4.81 7.98
C ILE A 621 12.17 -3.69 7.19
N ASN A 622 13.33 -4.02 6.61
CA ASN A 622 14.15 -3.13 5.77
C ASN A 622 14.79 -1.91 6.47
N CYS A 623 14.82 -1.85 7.81
CA CYS A 623 15.57 -0.80 8.51
C CYS A 623 17.04 -0.75 8.07
N GLY A 624 17.53 0.45 7.75
CA GLY A 624 18.88 0.68 7.24
C GLY A 624 19.06 0.41 5.73
N ASP A 625 18.08 -0.20 5.07
CA ASP A 625 18.05 -0.37 3.61
C ASP A 625 16.99 0.57 2.99
N SER A 626 16.82 0.52 1.67
CA SER A 626 15.75 1.26 0.99
C SER A 626 14.38 0.72 1.38
N SER A 627 13.43 1.63 1.61
CA SER A 627 12.02 1.25 1.75
C SER A 627 11.44 0.67 0.46
N GLN A 628 11.95 1.08 -0.70
CA GLN A 628 11.60 0.49 -2.00
C GLN A 628 12.80 0.40 -2.95
N ARG A 629 13.25 -0.84 -3.18
CA ARG A 629 14.31 -1.18 -4.14
C ARG A 629 13.79 -1.52 -5.54
N TRP A 630 12.68 -2.24 -5.60
CA TRP A 630 12.12 -2.78 -6.83
C TRP A 630 10.88 -2.00 -7.26
N TYR A 631 10.81 -1.71 -8.55
CA TYR A 631 9.75 -0.87 -9.14
C TYR A 631 9.02 -1.68 -10.19
N HIS A 632 7.75 -1.98 -9.92
CA HIS A 632 6.92 -2.90 -10.71
C HIS A 632 6.75 -2.45 -12.17
N VAL A 633 7.01 -3.36 -13.10
CA VAL A 633 6.81 -3.20 -14.54
C VAL A 633 5.67 -4.11 -15.00
N PRO A 634 4.47 -3.57 -15.31
CA PRO A 634 3.39 -4.35 -15.87
C PRO A 634 3.79 -4.98 -17.21
N ARG A 635 3.71 -6.31 -17.32
CA ARG A 635 4.03 -7.00 -18.58
C ARG A 635 3.25 -6.49 -19.78
N SER A 636 2.00 -6.06 -19.57
CA SER A 636 1.13 -5.51 -20.63
C SER A 636 1.62 -4.17 -21.20
N TRP A 637 2.61 -3.51 -20.59
CA TRP A 637 3.21 -2.28 -21.11
C TRP A 637 4.42 -2.56 -22.03
N LEU A 638 4.82 -3.83 -22.14
CA LEU A 638 5.96 -4.23 -22.96
C LEU A 638 5.51 -4.74 -24.33
N ASN A 639 6.19 -4.27 -25.36
CA ASN A 639 6.24 -4.91 -26.66
C ASN A 639 7.27 -6.05 -26.63
N PRO A 640 7.22 -7.04 -27.55
CA PRO A 640 8.23 -8.10 -27.61
C PRO A 640 9.66 -7.57 -27.75
N THR A 641 9.86 -6.52 -28.55
CA THR A 641 11.16 -5.90 -28.81
C THR A 641 11.05 -4.38 -28.87
N GLY A 642 12.18 -3.69 -28.67
CA GLY A 642 12.27 -2.24 -28.90
C GLY A 642 11.53 -1.39 -27.85
N ASN A 643 11.41 -1.89 -26.62
CA ASN A 643 10.86 -1.11 -25.53
C ASN A 643 11.81 0.02 -25.15
N LEU A 644 11.27 1.22 -25.00
CA LEU A 644 12.01 2.39 -24.53
C LEU A 644 11.88 2.49 -23.01
N LEU A 645 13.00 2.41 -22.29
CA LEU A 645 13.10 2.74 -20.87
C LEU A 645 13.73 4.13 -20.75
N VAL A 646 13.05 5.06 -20.07
CA VAL A 646 13.57 6.40 -19.76
C VAL A 646 13.54 6.60 -18.25
N ILE A 647 14.61 7.18 -17.72
CA ILE A 647 14.76 7.46 -16.31
C ILE A 647 15.23 8.90 -16.17
N PHE A 648 14.54 9.69 -15.37
CA PHE A 648 15.09 10.94 -14.88
C PHE A 648 15.71 10.68 -13.51
N GLU A 649 17.01 10.90 -13.37
CA GLU A 649 17.76 10.79 -12.11
C GLU A 649 18.07 12.16 -11.54
N GLU A 650 17.45 12.44 -10.40
CA GLU A 650 17.46 13.73 -9.73
C GLU A 650 18.76 13.94 -8.93
N TRP A 651 19.24 12.91 -8.22
CA TRP A 651 20.36 13.03 -7.27
C TRP A 651 21.71 12.63 -7.85
N GLY A 652 21.71 11.58 -8.66
CA GLY A 652 22.88 10.95 -9.24
C GLY A 652 22.99 9.49 -8.84
N GLY A 653 23.08 8.62 -9.85
CA GLY A 653 23.16 7.17 -9.69
C GLY A 653 24.16 6.53 -10.65
N ASP A 654 24.27 5.21 -10.57
CA ASP A 654 24.98 4.39 -11.56
C ASP A 654 23.97 3.58 -12.38
N PRO A 655 23.65 4.02 -13.62
CA PRO A 655 22.64 3.36 -14.45
C PRO A 655 23.11 1.97 -14.90
N THR A 656 24.41 1.70 -14.96
CA THR A 656 24.96 0.42 -15.47
C THR A 656 24.61 -0.78 -14.60
N ARG A 657 24.22 -0.53 -13.35
CA ARG A 657 23.79 -1.53 -12.38
C ARG A 657 22.28 -1.71 -12.28
N ILE A 658 21.50 -0.89 -12.98
CA ILE A 658 20.07 -1.11 -13.13
C ILE A 658 19.86 -2.41 -13.88
N SER A 659 18.93 -3.23 -13.39
CA SER A 659 18.58 -4.48 -14.06
C SER A 659 17.08 -4.72 -14.03
N MET A 660 16.59 -5.41 -15.05
CA MET A 660 15.27 -6.02 -15.03
C MET A 660 15.35 -7.28 -14.18
N VAL A 661 14.35 -7.50 -13.33
CA VAL A 661 14.22 -8.70 -12.51
C VAL A 661 12.85 -9.35 -12.69
N LYS A 662 12.81 -10.67 -12.55
CA LYS A 662 11.59 -11.48 -12.49
C LYS A 662 11.28 -11.84 -11.04
N ARG A 663 10.02 -11.75 -10.67
CA ARG A 663 9.54 -12.17 -9.35
C ARG A 663 9.06 -13.61 -9.41
N THR A 664 9.72 -14.50 -8.66
CA THR A 664 9.44 -15.94 -8.68
C THR A 664 9.45 -16.53 -7.27
N THR A 665 8.76 -17.65 -7.06
CA THR A 665 8.90 -18.43 -5.83
C THR A 665 10.27 -19.12 -5.80
N GLY A 666 11.09 -18.75 -4.81
CA GLY A 666 12.42 -19.33 -4.60
C GLY A 666 12.39 -20.60 -3.76
N SER A 667 11.70 -20.57 -2.62
CA SER A 667 11.45 -21.75 -1.80
C SER A 667 10.03 -21.74 -1.25
N VAL A 668 9.50 -22.92 -0.98
CA VAL A 668 8.22 -23.14 -0.32
C VAL A 668 8.44 -23.88 0.98
N CYS A 669 7.73 -23.47 2.03
CA CYS A 669 7.78 -24.12 3.33
C CYS A 669 6.39 -24.54 3.79
N ALA A 670 6.34 -25.46 4.74
CA ALA A 670 5.13 -25.72 5.52
C ALA A 670 5.52 -25.99 6.99
N ASP A 671 4.68 -25.56 7.92
CA ASP A 671 4.81 -25.81 9.36
C ASP A 671 3.45 -26.22 9.92
N VAL A 672 3.20 -27.53 9.99
CA VAL A 672 1.89 -28.07 10.29
C VAL A 672 1.95 -28.93 11.56
N SER A 673 1.14 -28.58 12.54
CA SER A 673 1.00 -29.40 13.77
C SER A 673 0.20 -30.67 13.51
N GLU A 674 0.45 -31.73 14.29
CA GLU A 674 -0.37 -32.94 14.24
C GLU A 674 -1.84 -32.72 14.70
N TRP A 675 -2.11 -31.58 15.35
CA TRP A 675 -3.46 -31.15 15.75
C TRP A 675 -4.07 -30.13 14.77
N GLN A 676 -3.47 -29.94 13.59
CA GLN A 676 -4.02 -29.06 12.58
C GLN A 676 -5.42 -29.54 12.18
N PRO A 677 -6.46 -28.70 12.30
CA PRO A 677 -7.76 -28.99 11.73
C PRO A 677 -7.63 -29.22 10.22
N SER A 678 -8.19 -30.30 9.69
CA SER A 678 -8.20 -30.51 8.23
C SER A 678 -9.54 -31.07 7.76
N MET A 679 -10.04 -30.51 6.67
CA MET A 679 -11.32 -30.86 6.08
C MET A 679 -11.10 -31.26 4.61
N LYS A 680 -11.59 -32.44 4.25
CA LYS A 680 -11.47 -33.01 2.90
C LYS A 680 -12.49 -32.43 1.94
N ASN A 681 -13.74 -32.30 2.39
CA ASN A 681 -14.83 -31.79 1.57
C ASN A 681 -15.79 -30.98 2.44
N TRP A 682 -15.96 -29.72 2.05
CA TRP A 682 -16.77 -28.76 2.78
C TRP A 682 -18.28 -28.98 2.62
N HIS A 683 -18.72 -29.57 1.50
CA HIS A 683 -20.13 -29.89 1.27
C HIS A 683 -20.59 -31.10 2.09
N THR A 684 -19.73 -32.10 2.27
CA THR A 684 -20.04 -33.34 2.98
C THR A 684 -19.59 -33.33 4.44
N LYS A 685 -18.85 -32.29 4.89
CA LYS A 685 -18.25 -32.18 6.22
C LYS A 685 -17.32 -33.36 6.55
N ASP A 686 -16.58 -33.84 5.55
CA ASP A 686 -15.62 -34.93 5.73
C ASP A 686 -14.30 -34.41 6.31
N TYR A 687 -13.87 -34.97 7.44
CA TYR A 687 -12.64 -34.60 8.14
C TYR A 687 -11.49 -35.56 7.80
N GLU A 688 -10.28 -35.03 7.68
CA GLU A 688 -9.07 -35.82 7.44
C GLU A 688 -7.99 -35.55 8.48
N LYS A 689 -6.94 -36.39 8.45
CA LYS A 689 -5.73 -36.17 9.24
C LYS A 689 -4.94 -35.01 8.64
N ALA A 690 -4.29 -34.22 9.49
CA ALA A 690 -3.42 -33.11 9.08
C ALA A 690 -2.46 -33.52 7.96
N GLN A 691 -2.33 -32.68 6.94
CA GLN A 691 -1.42 -32.89 5.81
C GLN A 691 -0.66 -31.62 5.49
N ILE A 692 0.59 -31.79 5.08
CA ILE A 692 1.37 -30.76 4.41
C ILE A 692 1.08 -30.84 2.92
N HIS A 693 0.88 -29.68 2.32
CA HIS A 693 0.83 -29.50 0.87
C HIS A 693 1.93 -28.53 0.47
N LEU A 694 2.74 -28.91 -0.52
CA LEU A 694 3.71 -28.03 -1.14
C LEU A 694 3.40 -27.92 -2.63
N GLN A 695 3.52 -26.73 -3.18
CA GLN A 695 3.28 -26.41 -4.57
C GLN A 695 4.22 -25.29 -5.03
N CYS A 696 4.99 -25.58 -6.07
CA CYS A 696 5.77 -24.57 -6.79
C CYS A 696 4.91 -23.81 -7.81
N ASP A 697 5.44 -22.70 -8.31
CA ASP A 697 4.83 -21.94 -9.41
C ASP A 697 4.62 -22.82 -10.64
N HIS A 698 3.65 -22.46 -11.48
CA HIS A 698 3.30 -23.25 -12.65
C HIS A 698 4.51 -23.48 -13.57
N GLY A 699 4.75 -24.75 -13.93
CA GLY A 699 5.89 -25.14 -14.77
C GLY A 699 7.21 -25.34 -14.02
N ARG A 700 7.30 -24.98 -12.73
CA ARG A 700 8.44 -25.29 -11.85
C ARG A 700 8.19 -26.57 -11.05
N LYS A 701 9.28 -27.21 -10.61
CA LYS A 701 9.23 -28.43 -9.82
C LYS A 701 10.02 -28.26 -8.53
N ILE A 702 9.69 -29.07 -7.53
CA ILE A 702 10.50 -29.18 -6.33
C ILE A 702 11.79 -29.90 -6.71
N THR A 703 12.93 -29.21 -6.60
CA THR A 703 14.24 -29.73 -7.01
C THR A 703 15.06 -30.22 -5.85
N GLU A 704 14.82 -29.69 -4.65
CA GLU A 704 15.58 -29.99 -3.45
C GLU A 704 14.70 -29.86 -2.19
N ILE A 705 14.91 -30.75 -1.22
CA ILE A 705 14.45 -30.54 0.15
C ILE A 705 15.63 -29.99 0.94
N LYS A 706 15.54 -28.72 1.35
CA LYS A 706 16.61 -28.03 2.10
C LYS A 706 16.56 -28.37 3.58
N PHE A 707 15.35 -28.57 4.13
CA PHE A 707 15.14 -28.95 5.52
C PHE A 707 13.84 -29.74 5.67
N ALA A 708 13.82 -30.72 6.57
CA ALA A 708 12.58 -31.35 7.02
C ALA A 708 12.71 -31.92 8.43
N SER A 709 11.70 -31.74 9.27
CA SER A 709 11.67 -32.25 10.64
C SER A 709 10.25 -32.50 11.11
N PHE A 710 9.99 -33.71 11.63
CA PHE A 710 8.80 -34.03 12.41
C PHE A 710 9.20 -34.21 13.88
N GLY A 711 8.67 -33.34 14.76
CA GLY A 711 9.05 -33.30 16.17
C GLY A 711 8.82 -31.92 16.76
N THR A 712 9.86 -31.32 17.35
CA THR A 712 9.79 -29.97 17.94
C THR A 712 10.76 -28.99 17.25
N PRO A 713 10.69 -28.79 15.93
CA PRO A 713 11.60 -27.89 15.21
C PRO A 713 11.51 -26.45 15.69
N GLN A 714 12.56 -25.67 15.44
CA GLN A 714 12.67 -24.25 15.79
C GLN A 714 12.93 -23.40 14.53
N GLY A 715 12.75 -22.09 14.64
CA GLY A 715 12.95 -21.14 13.55
C GLY A 715 11.72 -20.93 12.67
N SER A 716 11.94 -20.27 11.53
CA SER A 716 10.93 -19.94 10.52
C SER A 716 11.44 -20.29 9.12
N CYS A 717 10.57 -20.21 8.11
CA CYS A 717 10.90 -20.52 6.72
C CYS A 717 12.17 -19.80 6.26
N GLY A 718 13.14 -20.56 5.74
CA GLY A 718 14.47 -20.07 5.35
C GLY A 718 15.56 -20.27 6.41
N GLY A 719 15.19 -20.49 7.68
CA GLY A 719 16.09 -20.61 8.83
C GLY A 719 15.63 -21.62 9.88
N TYR A 720 15.01 -22.71 9.45
CA TYR A 720 14.60 -23.78 10.36
C TYR A 720 15.80 -24.56 10.93
N SER A 721 15.61 -25.10 12.13
CA SER A 721 16.55 -26.02 12.77
C SER A 721 15.83 -27.16 13.48
N GLU A 722 16.52 -28.28 13.64
CA GLU A 722 16.05 -29.37 14.47
C GLU A 722 15.97 -28.92 15.94
N GLY A 723 14.90 -29.34 16.62
CA GLY A 723 14.81 -29.16 18.07
C GLY A 723 15.21 -30.41 18.83
N ALA A 724 14.93 -30.41 20.13
CA ALA A 724 15.26 -31.53 21.02
C ALA A 724 14.56 -32.86 20.67
N CYS A 725 13.56 -32.84 19.78
CA CYS A 725 12.83 -34.00 19.29
C CYS A 725 12.74 -33.95 17.77
N HIS A 726 13.16 -35.03 17.11
CA HIS A 726 13.19 -35.17 15.66
C HIS A 726 13.04 -36.65 15.26
N ALA A 727 12.18 -36.94 14.28
CA ALA A 727 12.01 -38.28 13.73
C ALA A 727 12.98 -38.54 12.58
N HIS A 728 13.72 -39.64 12.63
CA HIS A 728 14.80 -39.96 11.67
C HIS A 728 14.38 -40.06 10.19
N LYS A 729 13.09 -40.31 9.87
CA LYS A 729 12.60 -40.34 8.46
C LYS A 729 12.01 -39.02 7.98
N SER A 730 12.21 -37.92 8.73
CA SER A 730 11.66 -36.61 8.38
C SER A 730 12.06 -36.16 6.99
N TYR A 731 13.33 -36.32 6.61
CA TYR A 731 13.82 -35.95 5.29
C TYR A 731 13.33 -36.90 4.19
N ASP A 732 13.51 -38.20 4.39
CA ASP A 732 13.30 -39.25 3.38
C ASP A 732 11.90 -39.22 2.78
N ILE A 733 10.87 -38.91 3.59
CA ILE A 733 9.49 -38.90 3.11
C ILE A 733 9.21 -37.76 2.13
N PHE A 734 9.72 -36.55 2.40
CA PHE A 734 9.56 -35.42 1.48
C PHE A 734 10.44 -35.62 0.25
N TRP A 735 11.68 -36.08 0.43
CA TRP A 735 12.55 -36.41 -0.70
C TRP A 735 11.86 -37.38 -1.68
N LYS A 736 11.28 -38.46 -1.14
CA LYS A 736 10.61 -39.48 -1.94
C LYS A 736 9.34 -38.96 -2.65
N ASN A 737 8.55 -38.13 -1.97
CA ASN A 737 7.21 -37.76 -2.45
C ASN A 737 7.17 -36.43 -3.21
N CYS A 738 8.14 -35.55 -3.02
CA CYS A 738 8.08 -34.17 -3.52
C CYS A 738 9.07 -33.89 -4.65
N ILE A 739 10.27 -34.47 -4.63
CA ILE A 739 11.29 -34.18 -5.63
C ILE A 739 10.81 -34.55 -7.04
N GLY A 740 10.99 -33.63 -7.98
CA GLY A 740 10.56 -33.76 -9.38
C GLY A 740 9.07 -33.54 -9.62
N GLN A 741 8.29 -33.22 -8.57
CA GLN A 741 6.87 -32.90 -8.66
C GLN A 741 6.66 -31.38 -8.58
N GLU A 742 5.65 -30.88 -9.29
CA GLU A 742 5.17 -29.49 -9.14
C GLU A 742 4.42 -29.30 -7.81
N ARG A 743 3.74 -30.36 -7.36
CA ARG A 743 3.00 -30.41 -6.10
C ARG A 743 3.17 -31.75 -5.40
N CYS A 744 3.17 -31.75 -4.07
CA CYS A 744 3.17 -32.97 -3.26
C CYS A 744 2.37 -32.79 -1.97
N GLY A 745 1.99 -33.92 -1.37
CA GLY A 745 1.32 -33.96 -0.08
C GLY A 745 1.92 -35.02 0.84
N VAL A 746 2.03 -34.71 2.14
CA VAL A 746 2.52 -35.65 3.17
C VAL A 746 1.64 -35.57 4.41
N SER A 747 1.08 -36.71 4.83
CA SER A 747 0.28 -36.76 6.05
C SER A 747 1.13 -36.58 7.31
N VAL A 748 0.67 -35.71 8.21
CA VAL A 748 1.34 -35.38 9.46
C VAL A 748 0.94 -36.38 10.55
N VAL A 749 1.46 -37.60 10.45
CA VAL A 749 1.24 -38.66 11.45
C VAL A 749 2.53 -39.42 11.78
N PRO A 750 2.72 -39.88 13.03
CA PRO A 750 3.94 -40.58 13.46
C PRO A 750 4.37 -41.73 12.55
N ASP A 751 3.43 -42.56 12.09
CA ASP A 751 3.72 -43.74 11.26
C ASP A 751 4.44 -43.40 9.95
N VAL A 752 4.15 -42.22 9.37
CA VAL A 752 4.78 -41.74 8.14
C VAL A 752 6.25 -41.36 8.37
N PHE A 753 6.59 -40.87 9.57
CA PHE A 753 7.92 -40.39 9.94
C PHE A 753 8.76 -41.43 10.70
N GLY A 754 8.29 -42.68 10.78
CA GLY A 754 9.02 -43.78 11.43
C GLY A 754 8.78 -43.89 12.94
N GLY A 755 7.69 -43.33 13.46
CA GLY A 755 7.25 -43.44 14.85
C GLY A 755 7.03 -42.09 15.53
N ASP A 756 6.59 -42.11 16.80
CA ASP A 756 6.48 -40.89 17.62
C ASP A 756 7.85 -40.59 18.25
N PRO A 757 8.55 -39.52 17.82
CA PRO A 757 9.87 -39.18 18.35
C PRO A 757 9.83 -38.63 19.79
N CYS A 758 8.68 -38.17 20.27
CA CYS A 758 8.52 -37.64 21.63
C CYS A 758 7.07 -37.74 22.14
N PRO A 759 6.68 -38.89 22.73
CA PRO A 759 5.34 -39.09 23.28
C PRO A 759 4.95 -38.02 24.31
N GLY A 760 3.70 -37.57 24.23
CA GLY A 760 3.14 -36.58 25.16
C GLY A 760 3.53 -35.12 24.90
N LYS A 761 4.36 -34.85 23.87
CA LYS A 761 4.60 -33.51 23.35
C LYS A 761 3.81 -33.32 22.05
N MET A 762 3.38 -32.09 21.77
CA MET A 762 2.81 -31.76 20.46
C MET A 762 3.93 -31.79 19.43
N LYS A 763 3.75 -32.55 18.34
CA LYS A 763 4.69 -32.56 17.20
C LYS A 763 4.21 -31.67 16.07
N ARG A 764 5.19 -31.11 15.35
CA ARG A 764 4.99 -30.36 14.11
C ARG A 764 5.84 -31.00 13.02
N ALA A 765 5.27 -31.13 11.82
CA ALA A 765 6.01 -31.41 10.61
C ALA A 765 6.37 -30.06 9.96
N VAL A 766 7.66 -29.84 9.76
CA VAL A 766 8.21 -28.66 9.09
C VAL A 766 9.03 -29.10 7.91
N VAL A 767 8.90 -28.41 6.78
CA VAL A 767 9.67 -28.66 5.57
C VAL A 767 9.99 -27.35 4.86
N GLU A 768 11.17 -27.26 4.25
CA GLU A 768 11.56 -26.23 3.29
C GLU A 768 12.05 -26.93 2.01
N ALA A 769 11.44 -26.57 0.87
CA ALA A 769 11.74 -27.12 -0.44
C ALA A 769 12.08 -26.01 -1.43
N ILE A 770 13.05 -26.26 -2.31
CA ILE A 770 13.46 -25.32 -3.37
C ILE A 770 12.64 -25.61 -4.63
N CYS A 771 12.14 -24.54 -5.26
CA CYS A 771 11.46 -24.61 -6.56
C CYS A 771 12.42 -24.20 -7.67
N GLY A 772 12.47 -24.99 -8.74
CA GLY A 772 13.37 -24.76 -9.88
C GLY A 772 12.87 -25.33 -11.19
#